data_AF-A0A7C3SN10-F1
#
_entry.id   AF-A0A7C3SN10-F1
#
_cell.length_a   1.000
_cell.length_b   1.000
_cell.length_c   1.000
_cell.angle_alpha   90.00
_cell.angle_beta   90.00
_cell.angle_gamma   90.00
#
_symmetry.space_group_name_H-M   'P 1'
#
loop_
_entity.id
_entity.type
_entity.pdbx_description
1 polymer ?
#
loop_
_entity_poly.entity_id
_entity_poly.type
_entity_poly.pdbx_seq_one_letter_code
_entity_poly.pdbx_strand_id
1 'polypeptide(L)'
;MRRVKKIINILIILLLCFAISNSQTKEIRIGWIKYSGDWDCDPTALGNLVNEINQRTGYKVIGEYVALNLLDYIRSFDILIITGHNSFSFSNHERNILKKYIEEGGFLFIDDCNNIVDTGFEPSIRNEIRRIFGKDLVDLSMDHPIYSSFYEITEIPVGDGYNNEPLQGIDIDGITRIIYSDNDYTCCWENQEVHDIDSLRRDGAFKIGTNIVMYALNQGKGIPYLDLKVKFDDREGNGNGVLDGGEKAKLIVSISNTGDGTAFGTNLKITKNKDIVNLQEEFLVGNIAPNSTREVEIPISASIKSKNDTVSITIEAQEKRGFDSQPIKFSLPIREVKLPQLTLGDEKEISIIDTPRVEIRKKFKEFTAIKGNGNGIIENGEIVYLRIPVKNNGEGPALDVHPNIFLPENLELIDMDKTLGDIDVGEEKDLNIILKIPRKIEGNEGIVNLLLSLIDKREEIAPFSKTYALAYKENRPKIDIILYKIYDGTSTKSRGNKNGRIEQGEIIELEMIIENKGEIEVEDAEFSISTDKEGVVINQGTQHVESIKPNERVKLNFVFAVQRKTEPGRLKIKLSMKEKDFEDNKIINLTVYEVGVKEVTLEKVMPEVGEKVWISTGIQGAGEIYKIVRNPQKKNIIYIATEKRGILKSEDSGKTWKEVNAGLKDLSIYTVV
;
A
#
# COMPACT_ATOMS: atom_id res chain seq x y z
N MET A 1 -17.79 33.64 70.13
CA MET A 1 -16.89 34.20 69.09
C MET A 1 -15.49 34.60 69.57
N ARG A 2 -15.30 35.33 70.69
CA ARG A 2 -13.96 35.77 71.15
C ARG A 2 -13.00 34.64 71.59
N ARG A 3 -13.51 33.56 72.20
CA ARG A 3 -12.67 32.40 72.62
C ARG A 3 -12.15 31.56 71.44
N VAL A 4 -12.95 31.40 70.38
CA VAL A 4 -12.56 30.65 69.16
C VAL A 4 -11.49 31.41 68.37
N LYS A 5 -11.60 32.74 68.25
CA LYS A 5 -10.54 33.58 67.65
C LYS A 5 -9.22 33.56 68.44
N LYS A 6 -9.27 33.45 69.78
CA LYS A 6 -8.06 33.31 70.60
C LYS A 6 -7.36 31.96 70.42
N ILE A 7 -8.12 30.86 70.31
CA ILE A 7 -7.56 29.53 70.09
C ILE A 7 -6.98 29.42 68.67
N ILE A 8 -7.65 29.98 67.66
CA ILE A 8 -7.14 30.03 66.28
C ILE A 8 -5.85 30.87 66.20
N ASN A 9 -5.79 32.03 66.86
CA ASN A 9 -4.57 32.84 66.86
C ASN A 9 -3.40 32.17 67.61
N ILE A 10 -3.67 31.43 68.70
CA ILE A 10 -2.63 30.67 69.42
C ILE A 10 -2.14 29.48 68.57
N LEU A 11 -3.05 28.78 67.86
CA LEU A 11 -2.67 27.70 66.93
C LEU A 11 -1.84 28.23 65.75
N ILE A 12 -2.21 29.38 65.18
CA ILE A 12 -1.48 30.03 64.09
C ILE A 12 -0.07 30.45 64.55
N ILE A 13 0.07 31.01 65.76
CA ILE A 13 1.38 31.38 66.32
C ILE A 13 2.23 30.13 66.61
N LEU A 14 1.64 29.05 67.12
CA LEU A 14 2.35 27.78 67.33
C LEU A 14 2.75 27.09 66.02
N LEU A 15 1.93 27.17 64.97
CA LEU A 15 2.27 26.69 63.61
C LEU A 15 3.36 27.54 62.95
N LEU A 16 3.36 28.86 63.15
CA LEU A 16 4.43 29.75 62.72
C LEU A 16 5.75 29.47 63.46
N CYS A 17 5.71 29.20 64.77
CA CYS A 17 6.90 28.84 65.54
C CYS A 17 7.44 27.44 65.18
N PHE A 18 6.57 26.49 64.79
CA PHE A 18 7.01 25.16 64.32
C PHE A 18 7.60 25.22 62.90
N ALA A 19 7.10 26.10 62.04
CA ALA A 19 7.64 26.34 60.70
C ALA A 19 9.02 27.04 60.73
N ILE A 20 9.30 27.86 61.75
CA ILE A 20 10.60 28.53 61.92
C ILE A 20 11.66 27.58 62.51
N SER A 21 11.26 26.45 63.10
CA SER A 21 12.19 25.55 63.81
C SER A 21 12.71 24.36 62.98
N ASN A 22 12.41 24.29 61.68
CA ASN A 22 12.83 23.17 60.82
C ASN A 22 13.24 23.57 59.39
N SER A 23 13.76 24.80 59.21
CA SER A 23 14.56 25.09 58.02
C SER A 23 15.96 24.52 58.26
N GLN A 24 16.19 23.26 57.90
CA GLN A 24 17.56 22.85 57.54
C GLN A 24 17.99 23.78 56.41
N THR A 25 18.84 24.75 56.69
CA THR A 25 19.48 25.55 55.65
C THR A 25 20.21 24.57 54.73
N LYS A 26 19.72 24.42 53.49
CA LYS A 26 20.36 23.57 52.48
C LYS A 26 21.84 23.94 52.42
N GLU A 27 22.70 22.95 52.65
CA GLU A 27 24.15 23.13 52.51
C GLU A 27 24.48 23.32 51.03
N ILE A 28 25.22 24.38 50.71
CA ILE A 28 25.70 24.65 49.36
C ILE A 28 27.05 23.99 49.19
N ARG A 29 27.21 23.20 48.12
CA ARG A 29 28.43 22.42 47.90
C ARG A 29 29.18 22.93 46.67
N ILE A 30 30.42 23.36 46.91
CA ILE A 30 31.37 23.77 45.87
C ILE A 30 32.40 22.65 45.68
N GLY A 31 32.49 22.11 44.47
CA GLY A 31 33.44 21.07 44.10
C GLY A 31 34.59 21.64 43.25
N TRP A 32 35.81 21.64 43.76
CA TRP A 32 36.98 22.07 43.00
C TRP A 32 37.58 20.88 42.25
N ILE A 33 37.57 20.94 40.92
CA ILE A 33 37.84 19.77 40.08
C ILE A 33 39.33 19.40 40.11
N LYS A 34 39.61 18.16 40.51
CA LYS A 34 40.89 17.47 40.33
C LYS A 34 40.94 16.87 38.93
N TYR A 35 41.76 17.42 38.06
CA TYR A 35 42.03 16.90 36.71
C TYR A 35 43.52 16.55 36.55
N SER A 36 43.89 15.96 35.42
CA SER A 36 45.26 15.48 35.14
C SER A 36 46.31 16.58 34.90
N GLY A 37 46.02 17.83 35.29
CA GLY A 37 46.90 19.00 35.16
C GLY A 37 47.10 19.74 36.47
N ASP A 38 47.32 21.05 36.38
CA ASP A 38 47.66 21.94 37.50
C ASP A 38 46.42 22.44 38.24
N TRP A 39 45.71 21.52 38.89
CA TRP A 39 44.40 21.79 39.51
C TRP A 39 44.48 22.41 40.91
N ASP A 40 45.64 22.32 41.58
CA ASP A 40 45.90 22.75 42.97
C ASP A 40 46.88 23.92 43.01
N CYS A 41 46.79 24.83 42.04
CA CYS A 41 47.64 26.02 41.97
C CYS A 41 47.34 27.03 43.09
N ASP A 42 46.10 27.03 43.59
CA ASP A 42 45.60 27.91 44.66
C ASP A 42 45.03 27.09 45.84
N PRO A 43 45.88 26.49 46.69
CA PRO A 43 45.45 25.52 47.70
C PRO A 43 44.63 26.11 48.85
N THR A 44 44.70 27.43 49.11
CA THR A 44 43.96 28.11 50.20
C THR A 44 42.73 28.88 49.72
N ALA A 45 42.63 29.18 48.43
CA ALA A 45 41.56 29.95 47.81
C ALA A 45 40.15 29.41 48.09
N LEU A 46 39.92 28.10 47.93
CA LEU A 46 38.59 27.50 48.16
C LEU A 46 38.11 27.71 49.61
N GLY A 47 39.00 27.52 50.59
CA GLY A 47 38.67 27.70 52.00
C GLY A 47 38.34 29.15 52.32
N ASN A 48 39.10 30.08 51.74
CA ASN A 48 38.90 31.52 51.93
C ASN A 48 37.61 32.02 51.28
N LEU A 49 37.30 31.59 50.05
CA LEU A 49 36.03 31.91 49.38
C LEU A 49 34.83 31.38 50.17
N VAL A 50 34.89 30.13 50.64
CA VAL A 50 33.83 29.53 51.46
C VAL A 50 33.62 30.32 52.75
N ASN A 51 34.71 30.68 53.44
CA ASN A 51 34.63 31.48 54.66
C ASN A 51 34.02 32.85 54.41
N GLU A 52 34.44 33.53 53.35
CA GLU A 52 33.94 34.85 52.98
C GLU A 52 32.43 34.82 52.72
N ILE A 53 31.96 33.86 51.92
CA ILE A 53 30.53 33.72 51.60
C ILE A 53 29.73 33.39 52.86
N ASN A 54 30.21 32.45 53.69
CA ASN A 54 29.56 32.08 54.95
C ASN A 54 29.40 33.28 55.90
N GLN A 55 30.43 34.13 55.99
CA GLN A 55 30.39 35.32 56.86
C GLN A 55 29.43 36.41 56.34
N ARG A 56 29.27 36.54 55.02
CA ARG A 56 28.57 37.68 54.39
C ARG A 56 27.13 37.40 53.98
N THR A 57 26.80 36.15 53.66
CA THR A 57 25.51 35.81 53.03
C THR A 57 24.56 35.03 53.95
N GLY A 58 25.06 34.53 55.09
CA GLY A 58 24.29 33.70 56.03
C GLY A 58 24.01 32.28 55.53
N TYR A 59 24.50 31.92 54.34
CA TYR A 59 24.48 30.56 53.83
C TYR A 59 25.47 29.65 54.56
N LYS A 60 25.21 28.34 54.50
CA LYS A 60 26.17 27.30 54.89
C LYS A 60 26.76 26.69 53.62
N VAL A 61 27.92 27.19 53.21
CA VAL A 61 28.71 26.73 52.08
C VAL A 61 29.81 25.80 52.61
N ILE A 62 30.00 24.68 51.92
CA ILE A 62 31.11 23.76 52.12
C ILE A 62 31.85 23.54 50.79
N GLY A 63 33.18 23.52 50.85
CA GLY A 63 34.05 23.29 49.71
C GLY A 63 34.81 21.98 49.87
N GLU A 64 34.95 21.23 48.78
CA GLU A 64 35.82 20.04 48.72
C GLU A 64 36.43 19.88 47.33
N TYR A 65 37.56 19.18 47.27
CA TYR A 65 38.25 18.90 46.01
C TYR A 65 37.80 17.54 45.45
N VAL A 66 37.35 17.52 44.18
CA VAL A 66 36.57 16.40 43.61
C VAL A 66 37.12 15.92 42.29
N ALA A 67 37.16 14.60 42.06
CA ALA A 67 37.49 14.04 40.75
C ALA A 67 36.22 13.71 39.96
N LEU A 68 36.23 13.96 38.63
CA LEU A 68 35.10 13.72 37.72
C LEU A 68 34.92 12.22 37.38
N ASN A 69 34.76 11.37 38.40
CA ASN A 69 34.72 9.91 38.23
C ASN A 69 33.30 9.33 38.22
N LEU A 70 32.40 9.86 39.05
CA LEU A 70 31.05 9.33 39.26
C LEU A 70 30.01 10.45 39.18
N LEU A 71 29.14 10.40 38.17
CA LEU A 71 28.12 11.44 37.94
C LEU A 71 27.21 11.69 39.14
N ASP A 72 26.78 10.63 39.84
CA ASP A 72 25.90 10.77 41.01
C ASP A 72 26.52 11.54 42.16
N TYR A 73 27.84 11.41 42.36
CA TYR A 73 28.55 12.22 43.33
C TYR A 73 28.70 13.66 42.84
N ILE A 74 29.02 13.85 41.56
CA ILE A 74 29.14 15.19 40.95
C ILE A 74 27.81 15.97 40.98
N ARG A 75 26.66 15.31 40.83
CA ARG A 75 25.32 15.91 40.99
C ARG A 75 25.07 16.51 42.37
N SER A 76 25.82 16.10 43.38
CA SER A 76 25.66 16.63 44.74
C SER A 76 26.29 18.01 44.95
N PHE A 77 27.02 18.53 43.95
CA PHE A 77 27.61 19.86 43.95
C PHE A 77 26.73 20.86 43.23
N ASP A 78 26.43 21.98 43.89
CA ASP A 78 25.69 23.07 43.26
C ASP A 78 26.58 23.80 42.24
N ILE A 79 27.90 23.86 42.50
CA ILE A 79 28.87 24.56 41.66
C ILE A 79 30.16 23.73 41.56
N LEU A 80 30.73 23.65 40.37
CA LEU A 80 32.08 23.17 40.14
C LEU A 80 33.02 24.33 39.79
N ILE A 81 34.26 24.27 40.28
CA ILE A 81 35.34 25.21 39.97
C ILE A 81 36.48 24.45 39.29
N ILE A 82 37.11 25.07 38.30
CA ILE A 82 38.36 24.61 37.70
C ILE A 82 39.29 25.80 37.45
N THR A 83 40.56 25.63 37.79
CA THR A 83 41.64 26.60 37.54
C THR A 83 42.91 25.86 37.10
N GLY A 84 43.89 26.60 36.60
CA GLY A 84 45.25 26.12 36.38
C GLY A 84 46.04 26.97 35.41
N HIS A 85 47.32 26.63 35.26
CA HIS A 85 48.23 27.37 34.38
C HIS A 85 48.51 26.68 33.04
N ASN A 86 48.49 25.35 33.04
CA ASN A 86 49.08 24.53 31.97
C ASN A 86 48.02 23.90 31.05
N SER A 87 48.44 23.53 29.83
CA SER A 87 47.59 22.74 28.93
C SER A 87 47.16 21.41 29.53
N PHE A 88 45.88 21.08 29.33
CA PHE A 88 45.29 19.82 29.74
C PHE A 88 44.22 19.33 28.75
N SER A 89 43.71 18.12 28.96
CA SER A 89 42.55 17.60 28.24
C SER A 89 41.80 16.59 29.11
N PHE A 90 40.47 16.66 29.10
CA PHE A 90 39.64 15.66 29.77
C PHE A 90 39.63 14.33 29.00
N SER A 91 39.44 13.24 29.73
CA SER A 91 39.06 11.95 29.13
C SER A 91 37.61 12.01 28.61
N ASN A 92 37.25 11.09 27.72
CA ASN A 92 35.86 11.01 27.22
C ASN A 92 34.83 10.75 28.33
N HIS A 93 35.23 10.06 29.39
CA HIS A 93 34.37 9.79 30.55
C HIS A 93 34.08 11.08 31.32
N GLU A 94 35.12 11.86 31.63
CA GLU A 94 34.99 13.15 32.34
C GLU A 94 34.18 14.16 31.52
N ARG A 95 34.40 14.22 30.19
CA ARG A 95 33.58 15.03 29.28
C ARG A 95 32.10 14.69 29.38
N ASN A 96 31.77 13.40 29.35
CA ASN A 96 30.38 12.95 29.42
C ASN A 96 29.74 13.23 30.78
N ILE A 97 30.50 13.11 31.88
CA ILE A 97 30.04 13.50 33.21
C ILE A 97 29.77 15.00 33.27
N LEU A 98 30.73 15.83 32.85
CA LEU A 98 30.59 17.28 32.88
C LEU A 98 29.44 17.77 31.98
N LYS A 99 29.29 17.16 30.80
CA LYS A 99 28.17 17.43 29.90
C LYS A 99 26.82 17.22 30.60
N LYS A 100 26.63 16.01 31.15
CA LYS A 100 25.37 15.65 31.82
C LYS A 100 25.13 16.50 33.05
N TYR A 101 26.17 16.79 33.83
CA TYR A 101 26.06 17.67 34.99
C TYR A 101 25.52 19.06 34.60
N ILE A 102 26.07 19.68 33.56
CA ILE A 102 25.62 21.00 33.09
C ILE A 102 24.23 20.95 32.44
N GLU A 103 23.96 19.94 31.60
CA GLU A 103 22.63 19.73 30.98
C GLU A 103 21.54 19.46 32.03
N GLU A 104 21.88 18.86 33.16
CA GLU A 104 20.96 18.60 34.28
C GLU A 104 20.82 19.78 35.25
N GLY A 105 21.50 20.90 34.97
CA GLY A 105 21.34 22.15 35.68
C GLY A 105 22.48 22.52 36.63
N GLY A 106 23.60 21.81 36.58
CA GLY A 106 24.82 22.18 37.29
C GLY A 106 25.44 23.48 36.78
N PHE A 107 26.44 23.98 37.51
CA PHE A 107 27.13 25.23 37.21
C PHE A 107 28.64 25.04 37.23
N LEU A 108 29.36 25.63 36.27
CA LEU A 108 30.82 25.56 36.17
C LEU A 108 31.42 26.96 36.14
N PHE A 109 32.28 27.25 37.10
CA PHE A 109 33.15 28.42 37.08
C PHE A 109 34.58 27.99 36.71
N ILE A 110 35.18 28.72 35.78
CA ILE A 110 36.51 28.50 35.25
C ILE A 110 37.29 29.80 35.45
N ASP A 111 38.45 29.72 36.07
CA ASP A 111 39.34 30.87 36.24
C ASP A 111 40.72 30.52 35.69
N ASP A 112 41.27 31.37 34.84
CA ASP A 112 42.66 31.25 34.39
C ASP A 112 43.57 32.00 35.37
N CYS A 113 44.41 31.28 36.14
CA CYS A 113 45.41 31.89 37.04
C CYS A 113 46.66 32.36 36.27
N ASN A 114 46.64 32.40 34.92
CA ASN A 114 47.76 32.95 34.16
C ASN A 114 47.61 34.45 33.94
N ASN A 115 48.69 35.16 34.23
CA ASN A 115 48.81 36.59 33.95
C ASN A 115 49.60 36.87 32.65
N ILE A 116 49.74 35.85 31.78
CA ILE A 116 50.44 35.93 30.50
C ILE A 116 49.55 35.30 29.42
N VAL A 117 49.28 36.06 28.36
CA VAL A 117 48.48 35.63 27.21
C VAL A 117 49.12 34.41 26.53
N ASP A 118 48.32 33.36 26.30
CA ASP A 118 48.60 32.18 25.45
C ASP A 118 49.58 31.11 26.00
N THR A 119 49.51 30.75 27.29
CA THR A 119 50.43 29.78 27.94
C THR A 119 49.92 28.34 28.10
N GLY A 120 48.65 28.06 27.80
CA GLY A 120 48.16 26.69 27.59
C GLY A 120 46.83 26.33 28.24
N PHE A 121 46.43 26.97 29.34
CA PHE A 121 45.15 26.66 30.02
C PHE A 121 43.93 27.19 29.25
N GLU A 122 43.88 28.48 28.91
CA GLU A 122 42.79 29.07 28.10
C GLU A 122 42.54 28.28 26.79
N PRO A 123 43.53 28.00 25.92
CA PRO A 123 43.29 27.22 24.70
C PRO A 123 42.72 25.82 24.99
N SER A 124 43.18 25.17 26.07
CA SER A 124 42.67 23.88 26.52
C SER A 124 41.21 23.95 26.94
N ILE A 125 40.82 24.93 27.76
CA ILE A 125 39.43 25.15 28.18
C ILE A 125 38.53 25.40 26.98
N ARG A 126 38.91 26.33 26.09
CA ARG A 126 38.11 26.64 24.90
C ARG A 126 37.90 25.41 24.02
N ASN A 127 38.94 24.59 23.86
CA ASN A 127 38.84 23.34 23.10
C ASN A 127 37.95 22.27 23.79
N GLU A 128 38.06 22.10 25.10
CA GLU A 128 37.21 21.16 25.85
C GLU A 128 35.73 21.61 25.82
N ILE A 129 35.47 22.90 26.02
CA ILE A 129 34.13 23.48 25.91
C ILE A 129 33.52 23.21 24.52
N ARG A 130 34.25 23.48 23.44
CA ARG A 130 33.78 23.19 22.07
C ARG A 130 33.50 21.70 21.86
N ARG A 131 34.36 20.81 22.38
CA ARG A 131 34.17 19.36 22.27
C ARG A 131 32.93 18.86 23.01
N ILE A 132 32.65 19.44 24.19
CA ILE A 132 31.56 18.98 25.05
C ILE A 132 30.21 19.58 24.59
N PHE A 133 30.19 20.88 24.33
CA PHE A 133 28.96 21.66 24.15
C PHE A 133 28.78 22.23 22.73
N GLY A 134 29.82 22.21 21.88
CA GLY A 134 29.75 22.73 20.52
C GLY A 134 29.54 24.25 20.45
N LYS A 135 29.94 24.98 21.50
CA LYS A 135 29.76 26.44 21.65
C LYS A 135 31.09 27.13 21.97
N ASP A 136 31.16 28.42 21.68
CA ASP A 136 32.25 29.30 22.08
C ASP A 136 31.84 30.15 23.29
N LEU A 137 32.81 30.54 24.11
CA LEU A 137 32.63 31.51 25.20
C LEU A 137 32.38 32.90 24.62
N VAL A 138 31.44 33.63 25.22
CA VAL A 138 31.05 34.99 24.79
C VAL A 138 31.07 35.93 25.99
N ASP A 139 31.55 37.16 25.79
CA ASP A 139 31.58 38.19 26.82
C ASP A 139 30.19 38.48 27.38
N LEU A 140 30.12 38.57 28.71
CA LEU A 140 28.91 38.96 29.43
C LEU A 140 28.92 40.47 29.60
N SER A 141 27.86 41.14 29.13
CA SER A 141 27.67 42.57 29.34
C SER A 141 27.53 42.91 30.84
N MET A 142 27.87 44.13 31.24
CA MET A 142 27.70 44.59 32.64
C MET A 142 26.26 44.52 33.16
N ASP A 143 25.26 44.54 32.28
CA ASP A 143 23.85 44.35 32.66
C ASP A 143 23.50 42.89 33.01
N HIS A 144 24.43 41.96 32.81
CA HIS A 144 24.20 40.55 33.09
C HIS A 144 24.00 40.33 34.61
N PRO A 145 23.01 39.54 35.05
CA PRO A 145 22.67 39.40 36.47
C PRO A 145 23.81 38.89 37.36
N ILE A 146 24.84 38.27 36.77
CA ILE A 146 26.04 37.85 37.52
C ILE A 146 26.72 39.03 38.21
N TYR A 147 26.68 40.24 37.63
CA TYR A 147 27.33 41.44 38.21
C TYR A 147 26.49 42.10 39.32
N SER A 148 25.26 41.67 39.54
CA SER A 148 24.33 42.25 40.53
C SER A 148 23.65 41.22 41.44
N SER A 149 24.12 39.96 41.42
CA SER A 149 23.43 38.85 42.12
C SER A 149 23.48 38.92 43.65
N PHE A 150 24.43 39.65 44.23
CA PHE A 150 24.51 39.90 45.68
C PHE A 150 25.10 41.28 45.98
N TYR A 151 26.29 41.55 45.47
CA TYR A 151 26.90 42.88 45.39
C TYR A 151 26.57 43.54 44.06
N GLU A 152 26.42 44.85 44.08
CA GLU A 152 26.32 45.67 42.87
C GLU A 152 27.74 45.98 42.36
N ILE A 153 28.12 45.36 41.25
CA ILE A 153 29.42 45.55 40.58
C ILE A 153 29.20 46.47 39.38
N THR A 154 29.70 47.69 39.49
CA THR A 154 29.57 48.74 38.46
C THR A 154 30.77 48.81 37.53
N GLU A 155 31.90 48.25 37.95
CA GLU A 155 33.13 48.10 37.18
C GLU A 155 33.72 46.72 37.49
N ILE A 156 34.26 46.03 36.48
CA ILE A 156 34.85 44.70 36.66
C ILE A 156 36.07 44.81 37.59
N PRO A 157 36.12 44.05 38.70
CA PRO A 157 37.25 44.08 39.61
C PRO A 157 38.55 43.70 38.92
N VAL A 158 39.63 44.41 39.25
CA VAL A 158 40.97 44.06 38.79
C VAL A 158 41.46 42.84 39.59
N GLY A 159 41.90 41.77 38.91
CA GLY A 159 42.45 40.57 39.56
C GLY A 159 44.00 40.59 39.70
N ASP A 160 44.64 39.43 39.91
CA ASP A 160 46.07 39.41 40.29
C ASP A 160 46.98 39.92 39.15
N GLY A 161 46.68 39.53 37.91
CA GLY A 161 47.39 39.96 36.70
C GLY A 161 47.22 41.41 36.27
N TYR A 162 46.51 42.22 37.05
CA TYR A 162 46.07 43.57 36.67
C TYR A 162 45.08 43.62 35.50
N ASN A 163 44.50 42.48 35.14
CA ASN A 163 43.41 42.36 34.16
C ASN A 163 42.06 42.71 34.79
N ASN A 164 41.14 43.24 33.98
CA ASN A 164 39.75 43.52 34.35
C ASN A 164 38.79 43.25 33.16
N GLU A 165 39.03 42.15 32.46
CA GLU A 165 38.28 41.70 31.31
C GLU A 165 36.87 41.20 31.69
N PRO A 166 35.86 41.37 30.81
CA PRO A 166 34.54 40.80 31.02
C PRO A 166 34.58 39.31 31.33
N LEU A 167 33.72 38.87 32.23
CA LEU A 167 33.47 37.44 32.39
C LEU A 167 32.87 36.94 31.08
N GLN A 168 33.29 35.76 30.64
CA GLN A 168 32.71 35.11 29.48
C GLN A 168 31.79 33.98 29.92
N GLY A 169 30.78 33.64 29.13
CA GLY A 169 29.85 32.58 29.50
C GLY A 169 29.27 31.79 28.34
N ILE A 170 28.60 30.69 28.69
CA ILE A 170 27.81 29.86 27.78
C ILE A 170 26.42 29.63 28.33
N ASP A 171 25.44 29.98 27.50
CA ASP A 171 24.04 29.69 27.76
C ASP A 171 23.70 28.25 27.43
N ILE A 172 23.09 27.57 28.40
CA ILE A 172 22.51 26.24 28.28
C ILE A 172 21.04 26.36 28.69
N ASP A 173 20.15 26.10 27.73
CA ASP A 173 18.70 26.26 27.90
C ASP A 173 18.25 27.65 28.39
N GLY A 174 18.91 28.72 27.89
CA GLY A 174 18.56 30.11 28.19
C GLY A 174 19.08 30.63 29.52
N ILE A 175 19.96 29.88 30.18
CA ILE A 175 20.65 30.28 31.42
C ILE A 175 22.15 30.14 31.22
N THR A 176 22.94 31.15 31.57
CA THR A 176 24.41 31.05 31.54
C THR A 176 24.87 30.11 32.65
N ARG A 177 25.39 28.93 32.29
CA ARG A 177 25.77 27.86 33.24
C ARG A 177 27.27 27.63 33.35
N ILE A 178 28.02 28.10 32.36
CA ILE A 178 29.47 28.02 32.34
C ILE A 178 29.96 29.46 32.34
N ILE A 179 30.85 29.80 33.27
CA ILE A 179 31.48 31.10 33.40
C ILE A 179 32.98 30.92 33.33
N TYR A 180 33.64 31.76 32.55
CA TYR A 180 35.08 31.83 32.39
C TYR A 180 35.57 33.24 32.77
N SER A 181 36.71 33.27 33.46
CA SER A 181 37.42 34.48 33.86
C SER A 181 38.88 34.37 33.45
N ASP A 182 39.41 35.45 32.87
CA ASP A 182 40.83 35.64 32.51
C ASP A 182 41.52 36.65 33.43
N ASN A 183 40.90 36.92 34.59
CA ASN A 183 41.33 37.97 35.50
C ASN A 183 42.19 37.46 36.66
N ASP A 184 42.29 36.15 36.83
CA ASP A 184 43.01 35.54 37.94
C ASP A 184 42.44 35.96 39.31
N TYR A 185 41.19 35.56 39.57
CA TYR A 185 40.52 35.81 40.84
C TYR A 185 40.84 34.76 41.91
N THR A 186 41.19 33.53 41.54
CA THR A 186 41.55 32.47 42.49
C THR A 186 42.85 32.78 43.20
N CYS A 187 43.86 33.31 42.51
CA CYS A 187 45.09 33.78 43.14
C CYS A 187 44.79 34.98 44.10
N CYS A 188 43.76 35.80 43.82
CA CYS A 188 43.27 36.85 44.76
C CYS A 188 42.61 36.31 46.03
N TRP A 189 42.12 35.07 46.02
CA TRP A 189 41.50 34.44 47.19
C TRP A 189 42.50 33.73 48.10
N GLU A 190 43.76 33.58 47.68
CA GLU A 190 44.84 32.99 48.48
C GLU A 190 45.18 33.80 49.75
N ASN A 191 45.83 33.18 50.72
CA ASN A 191 46.36 33.90 51.88
C ASN A 191 47.38 34.99 51.46
N GLN A 192 47.42 36.11 52.19
CA GLN A 192 48.34 37.23 51.91
C GLN A 192 49.82 36.80 51.88
N GLU A 193 50.17 35.73 52.60
CA GLU A 193 51.53 35.18 52.64
C GLU A 193 51.93 34.45 51.35
N VAL A 194 50.96 34.07 50.51
CA VAL A 194 51.17 33.36 49.24
C VAL A 194 51.24 34.36 48.08
N HIS A 195 50.29 35.30 48.01
CA HIS A 195 50.27 36.40 47.04
C HIS A 195 50.08 37.75 47.75
N ASP A 196 51.03 38.68 47.54
CA ASP A 196 50.98 40.04 48.11
C ASP A 196 50.07 40.96 47.27
N ILE A 197 48.77 40.71 47.36
CA ILE A 197 47.72 41.41 46.63
C ILE A 197 47.13 42.50 47.52
N ASP A 198 46.96 43.71 47.00
CA ASP A 198 46.40 44.81 47.77
C ASP A 198 44.92 44.57 48.14
N SER A 199 44.49 45.24 49.21
CA SER A 199 43.17 45.03 49.79
C SER A 199 42.01 45.36 48.83
N LEU A 200 42.20 46.27 47.87
CA LEU A 200 41.13 46.68 46.96
C LEU A 200 40.85 45.60 45.91
N ARG A 201 41.90 45.06 45.29
CA ARG A 201 41.77 43.93 44.34
C ARG A 201 41.22 42.69 45.02
N ARG A 202 41.72 42.36 46.22
CA ARG A 202 41.24 41.24 47.02
C ARG A 202 39.75 41.36 47.38
N ASP A 203 39.29 42.52 47.86
CA ASP A 203 37.86 42.76 48.15
C ASP A 203 37.00 42.66 46.88
N GLY A 204 37.47 43.20 45.77
CA GLY A 204 36.82 43.09 44.46
C GLY A 204 36.67 41.63 44.00
N ALA A 205 37.74 40.84 44.07
CA ALA A 205 37.75 39.42 43.72
C ALA A 205 36.78 38.61 44.60
N PHE A 206 36.71 38.88 45.91
CA PHE A 206 35.75 38.21 46.80
C PHE A 206 34.30 38.61 46.51
N LYS A 207 34.04 39.87 46.13
CA LYS A 207 32.71 40.33 45.72
C LYS A 207 32.24 39.64 44.45
N ILE A 208 33.07 39.58 43.41
CA ILE A 208 32.70 38.88 42.16
C ILE A 208 32.57 37.37 42.39
N GLY A 209 33.44 36.74 43.18
CA GLY A 209 33.31 35.34 43.59
C GLY A 209 31.99 35.05 44.32
N THR A 210 31.61 35.92 45.27
CA THR A 210 30.32 35.83 45.96
C THR A 210 29.16 35.95 44.97
N ASN A 211 29.24 36.89 44.03
CA ASN A 211 28.24 37.09 43.00
C ASN A 211 28.08 35.90 42.05
N ILE A 212 29.18 35.27 41.61
CA ILE A 212 29.16 34.06 40.77
C ILE A 212 28.43 32.92 41.50
N VAL A 213 28.76 32.70 42.78
CA VAL A 213 28.08 31.69 43.60
C VAL A 213 26.61 32.03 43.77
N MET A 214 26.29 33.27 44.11
CA MET A 214 24.91 33.71 44.31
C MET A 214 24.09 33.67 43.03
N TYR A 215 24.68 33.99 41.89
CA TYR A 215 24.09 33.86 40.57
C TYR A 215 23.73 32.40 40.29
N ALA A 216 24.70 31.48 40.42
CA ALA A 216 24.49 30.04 40.23
C ALA A 216 23.36 29.49 41.10
N LEU A 217 23.24 29.97 42.35
CA LEU A 217 22.19 29.56 43.29
C LEU A 217 20.83 30.23 43.06
N ASN A 218 20.81 31.40 42.43
CA ASN A 218 19.58 32.14 42.11
C ASN A 218 18.98 31.70 40.76
N GLN A 219 19.77 31.06 39.89
CA GLN A 219 19.27 30.38 38.70
C GLN A 219 18.41 29.17 39.10
N GLY A 220 17.10 29.39 39.21
CA GLY A 220 16.12 28.34 39.54
C GLY A 220 15.25 28.61 40.78
N LYS A 221 15.27 29.82 41.35
CA LYS A 221 14.37 30.20 42.47
C LYS A 221 12.97 30.66 42.04
N GLY A 222 12.74 30.89 40.75
CA GLY A 222 11.39 31.10 40.27
C GLY A 222 10.59 29.80 40.37
N ILE A 223 9.40 29.87 40.94
CA ILE A 223 8.46 28.75 40.98
C ILE A 223 7.71 28.75 39.64
N PRO A 224 7.78 27.68 38.83
CA PRO A 224 6.95 27.60 37.64
C PRO A 224 5.48 27.50 38.06
N TYR A 225 4.60 28.08 37.24
CA TYR A 225 3.17 27.91 37.38
C TYR A 225 2.60 27.50 36.03
N LEU A 226 2.24 26.23 35.91
CA LEU A 226 1.77 25.64 34.66
C LEU A 226 0.25 25.76 34.56
N ASP A 227 -0.21 26.61 33.63
CA ASP A 227 -1.60 26.74 33.23
C ASP A 227 -1.87 25.90 31.97
N LEU A 228 -2.94 25.11 31.99
CA LEU A 228 -3.31 24.21 30.90
C LEU A 228 -4.57 24.68 30.19
N LYS A 229 -4.54 24.66 28.86
CA LYS A 229 -5.72 24.85 28.01
C LYS A 229 -5.83 23.72 27.01
N VAL A 230 -7.06 23.24 26.79
CA VAL A 230 -7.34 22.16 25.84
C VAL A 230 -8.30 22.68 24.79
N LYS A 231 -7.97 22.39 23.54
CA LYS A 231 -8.84 22.58 22.40
C LYS A 231 -9.05 21.24 21.71
N PHE A 232 -10.30 20.91 21.40
CA PHE A 232 -10.62 19.79 20.54
C PHE A 232 -10.62 20.25 19.07
N ASP A 233 -9.90 19.50 18.24
CA ASP A 233 -9.74 19.76 16.82
C ASP A 233 -10.17 18.52 16.03
N ASP A 234 -11.37 18.62 15.46
CA ASP A 234 -12.05 17.57 14.70
C ASP A 234 -12.00 17.82 13.18
N ARG A 235 -11.05 18.62 12.70
CA ARG A 235 -10.95 18.94 11.27
C ARG A 235 -10.55 17.75 10.39
N GLU A 236 -9.91 16.73 10.97
CA GLU A 236 -9.63 15.46 10.28
C GLU A 236 -10.87 14.55 10.17
N GLY A 237 -11.86 14.76 11.04
CA GLY A 237 -13.19 14.16 10.97
C GLY A 237 -14.15 15.02 10.16
N ASN A 238 -15.32 15.31 10.74
CA ASN A 238 -16.36 16.09 10.07
C ASN A 238 -16.47 17.55 10.57
N GLY A 239 -15.68 17.92 11.59
CA GLY A 239 -15.58 19.28 12.10
C GLY A 239 -16.81 19.76 12.88
N ASN A 240 -17.65 18.86 13.38
CA ASN A 240 -18.88 19.23 14.08
C ASN A 240 -18.67 19.50 15.58
N GLY A 241 -17.46 19.25 16.10
CA GLY A 241 -17.10 19.47 17.51
C GLY A 241 -17.46 18.31 18.45
N VAL A 242 -17.82 17.15 17.90
CA VAL A 242 -18.08 15.88 18.59
C VAL A 242 -17.23 14.80 17.94
N LEU A 243 -16.73 13.83 18.71
CA LEU A 243 -15.98 12.72 18.13
C LEU A 243 -16.96 11.61 17.73
N ASP A 244 -17.25 11.48 16.44
CA ASP A 244 -18.10 10.40 15.95
C ASP A 244 -17.35 9.06 15.92
N GLY A 245 -18.09 7.95 15.99
CA GLY A 245 -17.52 6.63 15.82
C GLY A 245 -16.78 6.47 14.49
N GLY A 246 -15.54 5.96 14.55
CA GLY A 246 -14.66 5.76 13.39
C GLY A 246 -13.91 7.01 12.95
N GLU A 247 -14.09 8.15 13.63
CA GLU A 247 -13.37 9.38 13.34
C GLU A 247 -12.05 9.48 14.11
N LYS A 248 -11.13 10.26 13.53
CA LYS A 248 -9.86 10.66 14.11
C LYS A 248 -9.88 12.16 14.31
N ALA A 249 -9.38 12.61 15.45
CA ALA A 249 -9.31 14.01 15.84
C ALA A 249 -8.06 14.24 16.69
N LYS A 250 -7.89 15.49 17.16
CA LYS A 250 -6.78 15.89 18.03
C LYS A 250 -7.27 16.65 19.25
N LEU A 251 -6.58 16.45 20.38
CA LEU A 251 -6.62 17.37 21.50
C LEU A 251 -5.32 18.19 21.47
N ILE A 252 -5.46 19.50 21.29
CA ILE A 252 -4.34 20.44 21.35
C ILE A 252 -4.26 20.96 22.78
N VAL A 253 -3.19 20.61 23.48
CA VAL A 253 -2.96 21.02 24.86
C VAL A 253 -1.88 22.10 24.87
N SER A 254 -2.27 23.33 25.22
CA SER A 254 -1.34 24.44 25.42
C SER A 254 -0.96 24.51 26.89
N ILE A 255 0.33 24.37 27.17
CA ILE A 255 0.94 24.37 28.50
C ILE A 255 1.72 25.67 28.64
N SER A 256 1.18 26.61 29.41
CA SER A 256 1.76 27.94 29.59
C SER A 256 2.41 28.05 30.96
N ASN A 257 3.69 28.38 31.01
CA ASN A 257 4.35 28.69 32.26
C ASN A 257 4.20 30.18 32.56
N THR A 258 3.34 30.52 33.52
CA THR A 258 3.08 31.90 33.98
C THR A 258 3.77 32.22 35.30
N GLY A 259 4.58 31.28 35.80
CA GLY A 259 5.41 31.50 36.99
C GLY A 259 6.75 32.13 36.64
N ASP A 260 7.45 32.59 37.67
CA ASP A 260 8.68 33.36 37.54
C ASP A 260 9.93 32.48 37.32
N GLY A 261 9.77 31.16 37.20
CA GLY A 261 10.89 30.23 36.93
C GLY A 261 10.55 29.13 35.95
N THR A 262 11.59 28.55 35.35
CA THR A 262 11.47 27.49 34.34
C THR A 262 10.85 26.23 34.95
N ALA A 263 9.91 25.61 34.24
CA ALA A 263 9.45 24.25 34.50
C ALA A 263 10.41 23.27 33.83
N PHE A 264 11.01 22.37 34.61
CA PHE A 264 12.02 21.44 34.11
C PHE A 264 11.45 20.05 33.88
N GLY A 265 11.81 19.45 32.74
CA GLY A 265 11.49 18.06 32.41
C GLY A 265 10.00 17.74 32.49
N THR A 266 9.14 18.64 31.99
CA THR A 266 7.69 18.49 32.06
C THR A 266 7.21 17.31 31.21
N ASN A 267 6.34 16.48 31.78
CA ASN A 267 5.64 15.38 31.13
C ASN A 267 4.14 15.63 31.20
N LEU A 268 3.41 15.42 30.11
CA LEU A 268 1.95 15.52 30.09
C LEU A 268 1.35 14.14 30.35
N LYS A 269 0.60 14.01 31.44
CA LYS A 269 -0.10 12.79 31.84
C LYS A 269 -1.60 12.93 31.58
N ILE A 270 -2.17 11.93 30.94
CA ILE A 270 -3.55 11.90 30.49
C ILE A 270 -4.21 10.65 31.04
N THR A 271 -5.41 10.80 31.62
CA THR A 271 -6.21 9.67 32.10
C THR A 271 -7.64 9.80 31.59
N LYS A 272 -8.26 8.66 31.27
CA LYS A 272 -9.64 8.58 30.78
C LYS A 272 -10.50 7.80 31.77
N ASN A 273 -11.73 8.26 32.00
CA ASN A 273 -12.67 7.55 32.88
C ASN A 273 -13.30 6.30 32.24
N LYS A 274 -13.21 6.18 30.91
CA LYS A 274 -13.80 5.10 30.11
C LYS A 274 -12.88 4.75 28.95
N ASP A 275 -12.81 3.47 28.62
CA ASP A 275 -11.99 2.97 27.52
C ASP A 275 -12.80 2.84 26.22
N ILE A 276 -13.35 3.97 25.76
CA ILE A 276 -14.13 4.05 24.50
C ILE A 276 -13.47 4.95 23.45
N VAL A 277 -12.33 5.55 23.80
CA VAL A 277 -11.47 6.34 22.92
C VAL A 277 -10.03 5.84 23.02
N ASN A 278 -9.33 5.85 21.88
CA ASN A 278 -7.93 5.53 21.79
C ASN A 278 -7.10 6.82 21.79
N LEU A 279 -6.13 6.92 22.70
CA LEU A 279 -5.17 8.02 22.81
C LEU A 279 -3.94 7.56 23.57
N GLN A 280 -2.80 8.22 23.35
CA GLN A 280 -1.59 8.01 24.15
C GLN A 280 -1.70 8.74 25.49
N GLU A 281 -1.28 8.10 26.57
CA GLU A 281 -1.53 8.59 27.94
C GLU A 281 -0.39 9.45 28.51
N GLU A 282 0.81 9.45 27.90
CA GLU A 282 1.96 10.22 28.38
C GLU A 282 2.75 10.86 27.23
N PHE A 283 3.19 12.12 27.38
CA PHE A 283 3.99 12.85 26.39
C PHE A 283 5.08 13.70 27.03
N LEU A 284 6.34 13.49 26.62
CA LEU A 284 7.45 14.34 27.07
C LEU A 284 7.36 15.72 26.41
N VAL A 285 7.27 16.77 27.24
CA VAL A 285 7.19 18.17 26.81
C VAL A 285 8.55 18.86 26.92
N GLY A 286 9.35 18.49 27.93
CA GLY A 286 10.65 19.08 28.20
C GLY A 286 10.56 20.37 29.00
N ASN A 287 11.53 21.27 28.85
CA ASN A 287 11.60 22.50 29.64
C ASN A 287 10.68 23.59 29.09
N ILE A 288 10.04 24.35 29.99
CA ILE A 288 9.17 25.48 29.66
C ILE A 288 9.64 26.70 30.44
N ALA A 289 10.27 27.66 29.76
CA ALA A 289 10.74 28.91 30.35
C ALA A 289 9.58 29.78 30.86
N PRO A 290 9.83 30.74 31.77
CA PRO A 290 8.82 31.73 32.19
C PRO A 290 8.18 32.45 31.00
N ASN A 291 6.89 32.77 31.13
CA ASN A 291 6.08 33.44 30.10
C ASN A 291 6.08 32.74 28.74
N SER A 292 6.44 31.46 28.70
CA SER A 292 6.48 30.67 27.46
C SER A 292 5.38 29.61 27.46
N THR A 293 4.92 29.26 26.26
CA THR A 293 3.91 28.22 26.04
C THR A 293 4.49 27.11 25.15
N ARG A 294 4.17 25.86 25.49
CA ARG A 294 4.36 24.69 24.63
C ARG A 294 3.02 24.11 24.24
N GLU A 295 2.89 23.63 23.01
CA GLU A 295 1.69 22.93 22.56
C GLU A 295 2.01 21.47 22.25
N VAL A 296 1.10 20.58 22.66
CA VAL A 296 1.17 19.15 22.38
C VAL A 296 -0.10 18.76 21.64
N GLU A 297 0.04 18.16 20.46
CA GLU A 297 -1.07 17.55 19.73
C GLU A 297 -1.20 16.08 20.15
N ILE A 298 -2.34 15.72 20.73
CA ILE A 298 -2.66 14.35 21.15
C ILE A 298 -3.65 13.77 20.15
N PRO A 299 -3.25 12.80 19.32
CA PRO A 299 -4.18 12.07 18.46
C PRO A 299 -5.20 11.30 19.30
N ILE A 300 -6.48 11.41 18.93
CA ILE A 300 -7.57 10.71 19.58
C ILE A 300 -8.53 10.12 18.53
N SER A 301 -9.03 8.91 18.77
CA SER A 301 -10.03 8.29 17.88
C SER A 301 -11.07 7.51 18.67
N ALA A 302 -12.24 7.31 18.07
CA ALA A 302 -13.29 6.44 18.60
C ALA A 302 -13.55 5.30 17.61
N SER A 303 -13.87 4.10 18.11
CA SER A 303 -14.25 2.99 17.22
C SER A 303 -15.56 3.29 16.49
N ILE A 304 -15.72 2.77 15.27
CA ILE A 304 -16.97 2.86 14.49
C ILE A 304 -18.18 2.26 15.22
N LYS A 305 -17.95 1.37 16.20
CA LYS A 305 -18.99 0.72 17.00
C LYS A 305 -19.38 1.47 18.26
N SER A 306 -18.76 2.63 18.52
CA SER A 306 -19.02 3.45 19.70
C SER A 306 -20.49 3.86 19.79
N LYS A 307 -21.00 3.92 21.03
CA LYS A 307 -22.36 4.39 21.34
C LYS A 307 -22.32 5.83 21.83
N ASN A 308 -23.48 6.50 21.78
CA ASN A 308 -23.62 7.84 22.34
C ASN A 308 -23.22 7.85 23.82
N ASP A 309 -22.16 8.59 24.15
CA ASP A 309 -21.63 8.68 25.50
C ASP A 309 -20.79 9.97 25.67
N THR A 310 -20.18 10.15 26.84
CA THR A 310 -19.22 11.22 27.11
C THR A 310 -18.04 10.65 27.90
N VAL A 311 -16.83 10.92 27.40
CA VAL A 311 -15.57 10.60 28.08
C VAL A 311 -15.09 11.83 28.82
N SER A 312 -14.72 11.66 30.09
CA SER A 312 -13.97 12.67 30.83
C SER A 312 -12.49 12.33 30.75
N ILE A 313 -11.72 13.20 30.11
CA ILE A 313 -10.27 13.12 29.99
C ILE A 313 -9.67 14.08 31.01
N THR A 314 -8.84 13.58 31.90
CA THR A 314 -8.10 14.39 32.87
C THR A 314 -6.67 14.55 32.40
N ILE A 315 -6.19 15.79 32.30
CA ILE A 315 -4.87 16.12 31.78
C ILE A 315 -4.11 16.90 32.84
N GLU A 316 -2.87 16.50 33.11
CA GLU A 316 -1.99 17.08 34.11
C GLU A 316 -0.56 17.17 33.55
N ALA A 317 0.08 18.34 33.61
CA ALA A 317 1.50 18.48 33.36
C ALA A 317 2.27 18.25 34.67
N GLN A 318 3.11 17.22 34.66
CA GLN A 318 3.96 16.82 35.78
C GLN A 318 5.37 17.37 35.58
N GLU A 319 5.87 18.15 36.54
CA GLU A 319 7.19 18.78 36.50
C GLU A 319 8.16 18.03 37.42
N LYS A 320 9.44 17.96 37.03
CA LYS A 320 10.44 17.10 37.68
C LYS A 320 10.62 17.34 39.19
N ARG A 321 10.42 18.56 39.67
CA ARG A 321 10.56 18.99 41.06
C ARG A 321 9.22 18.98 41.81
N GLY A 322 8.12 18.57 41.16
CA GLY A 322 6.79 18.46 41.74
C GLY A 322 5.95 19.74 41.66
N PHE A 323 6.34 20.71 40.82
CA PHE A 323 5.53 21.89 40.53
C PHE A 323 4.50 21.60 39.42
N ASP A 324 3.67 20.60 39.68
CA ASP A 324 2.70 20.09 38.71
C ASP A 324 1.57 21.12 38.48
N SER A 325 0.99 21.09 37.27
CA SER A 325 -0.21 21.87 36.98
C SER A 325 -1.41 21.36 37.78
N GLN A 326 -2.44 22.19 37.96
CA GLN A 326 -3.74 21.66 38.36
C GLN A 326 -4.32 20.78 37.24
N PRO A 327 -4.82 19.57 37.55
CA PRO A 327 -5.44 18.72 36.54
C PRO A 327 -6.69 19.39 35.97
N ILE A 328 -6.77 19.43 34.64
CA ILE A 328 -7.97 19.89 33.94
C ILE A 328 -8.78 18.69 33.48
N LYS A 329 -10.11 18.82 33.54
CA LYS A 329 -11.05 17.81 33.03
C LYS A 329 -11.70 18.32 31.76
N PHE A 330 -11.49 17.59 30.68
CA PHE A 330 -12.10 17.84 29.39
C PHE A 330 -13.19 16.79 29.14
N SER A 331 -14.43 17.24 28.94
CA SER A 331 -15.54 16.34 28.60
C SER A 331 -15.69 16.27 27.09
N LEU A 332 -15.43 15.09 26.52
CA LEU A 332 -15.53 14.82 25.10
C LEU A 332 -16.81 14.01 24.82
N PRO A 333 -17.83 14.60 24.18
CA PRO A 333 -18.98 13.83 23.71
C PRO A 333 -18.57 12.89 22.59
N ILE A 334 -19.09 11.66 22.62
CA ILE A 334 -18.94 10.64 21.59
C ILE A 334 -20.31 10.40 20.96
N ARG A 335 -20.37 10.39 19.62
CA ARG A 335 -21.61 10.14 18.89
C ARG A 335 -21.58 8.82 18.15
N GLU A 336 -22.66 8.07 18.29
CA GLU A 336 -22.88 6.85 17.53
C GLU A 336 -23.10 7.17 16.04
N VAL A 337 -22.38 6.46 15.19
CA VAL A 337 -22.57 6.51 13.74
C VAL A 337 -23.50 5.38 13.32
N LYS A 338 -24.52 5.73 12.52
CA LYS A 338 -25.37 4.74 11.86
C LYS A 338 -24.59 4.07 10.73
N LEU A 339 -24.58 2.74 10.73
CA LEU A 339 -23.76 1.96 9.80
C LEU A 339 -24.50 1.71 8.48
N PRO A 340 -23.78 1.70 7.34
CA PRO A 340 -24.34 1.25 6.07
C PRO A 340 -24.52 -0.27 6.04
N GLN A 341 -25.37 -0.72 5.12
CA GLN A 341 -25.51 -2.13 4.77
C GLN A 341 -25.63 -2.22 3.26
N LEU A 342 -24.48 -2.31 2.59
CA LEU A 342 -24.45 -2.41 1.13
C LEU A 342 -24.88 -3.82 0.69
N THR A 343 -25.74 -3.86 -0.31
CA THR A 343 -26.16 -5.08 -0.98
C THR A 343 -25.91 -4.95 -2.46
N LEU A 344 -25.22 -5.96 -3.00
CA LEU A 344 -25.10 -6.19 -4.43
C LEU A 344 -26.34 -6.95 -4.92
N GLY A 345 -26.97 -6.51 -6.01
CA GLY A 345 -28.16 -7.13 -6.60
C GLY A 345 -27.97 -8.61 -6.92
N ASP A 346 -29.05 -9.38 -6.99
CA ASP A 346 -29.00 -10.80 -7.34
C ASP A 346 -28.66 -11.01 -8.82
N GLU A 347 -28.31 -12.24 -9.22
CA GLU A 347 -27.91 -12.57 -10.59
C GLU A 347 -28.95 -12.14 -11.64
N LYS A 348 -30.22 -12.13 -11.26
CA LYS A 348 -31.35 -11.72 -12.11
C LYS A 348 -31.42 -10.20 -12.34
N GLU A 349 -30.80 -9.42 -11.47
CA GLU A 349 -30.76 -7.96 -11.54
C GLU A 349 -29.52 -7.46 -12.29
N ILE A 350 -28.52 -8.34 -12.47
CA ILE A 350 -27.35 -8.02 -13.29
C ILE A 350 -27.77 -7.91 -14.75
N SER A 351 -27.52 -6.74 -15.34
CA SER A 351 -27.65 -6.58 -16.79
C SER A 351 -26.36 -6.98 -17.47
N ILE A 352 -26.39 -8.07 -18.22
CA ILE A 352 -25.30 -8.48 -19.13
C ILE A 352 -25.55 -7.80 -20.48
N ILE A 353 -24.63 -6.91 -20.87
CA ILE A 353 -24.71 -6.14 -22.11
C ILE A 353 -23.53 -6.57 -23.00
N ASP A 354 -23.88 -7.28 -24.07
CA ASP A 354 -22.99 -7.90 -25.06
C ASP A 354 -23.22 -7.29 -26.47
N THR A 355 -23.96 -6.18 -26.56
CA THR A 355 -24.13 -5.41 -27.80
C THR A 355 -23.33 -4.11 -27.78
N PRO A 356 -22.79 -3.67 -28.95
CA PRO A 356 -22.13 -2.37 -29.06
C PRO A 356 -23.13 -1.23 -28.84
N ARG A 357 -23.23 -0.71 -27.62
CA ARG A 357 -24.02 0.49 -27.30
C ARG A 357 -23.22 1.76 -27.51
N VAL A 358 -23.84 2.74 -28.18
CA VAL A 358 -23.29 4.07 -28.44
C VAL A 358 -22.99 4.85 -27.16
N GLU A 359 -23.74 4.61 -26.08
CA GLU A 359 -23.59 5.29 -24.79
C GLU A 359 -22.32 4.87 -24.03
N ILE A 360 -21.92 3.60 -24.15
CA ILE A 360 -20.73 3.05 -23.48
C ILE A 360 -19.46 3.71 -24.06
N ARG A 361 -19.45 3.98 -25.37
CA ARG A 361 -18.36 4.73 -26.05
C ARG A 361 -18.18 6.17 -25.56
N LYS A 362 -19.21 6.79 -24.98
CA LYS A 362 -19.12 8.18 -24.45
C LYS A 362 -18.51 8.23 -23.06
N LYS A 363 -18.77 7.23 -22.21
CA LYS A 363 -18.26 7.15 -20.83
C LYS A 363 -16.82 6.62 -20.78
N PHE A 364 -16.47 5.67 -21.66
CA PHE A 364 -15.16 5.03 -21.72
C PHE A 364 -14.44 5.47 -23.01
N LYS A 365 -13.61 6.51 -22.91
CA LYS A 365 -13.07 7.22 -24.08
C LYS A 365 -11.99 6.48 -24.89
N GLU A 366 -11.52 5.31 -24.46
CA GLU A 366 -10.37 4.65 -25.11
C GLU A 366 -10.50 3.13 -25.33
N PHE A 367 -11.49 2.46 -24.71
CA PHE A 367 -11.73 1.02 -24.78
C PHE A 367 -13.25 0.83 -24.73
N THR A 368 -13.96 -0.01 -25.47
CA THR A 368 -13.68 -1.25 -26.19
C THR A 368 -14.86 -1.44 -27.15
N ALA A 369 -14.65 -1.97 -28.35
CA ALA A 369 -15.79 -2.44 -29.14
C ALA A 369 -16.36 -3.66 -28.42
N ILE A 370 -17.44 -3.50 -27.63
CA ILE A 370 -18.24 -4.62 -27.13
C ILE A 370 -18.49 -5.54 -28.33
N LYS A 371 -18.02 -6.76 -28.20
CA LYS A 371 -18.02 -7.78 -29.24
C LYS A 371 -18.77 -8.97 -28.66
N GLY A 372 -20.07 -8.97 -28.86
CA GLY A 372 -20.97 -10.05 -28.48
C GLY A 372 -22.19 -10.09 -29.38
N ASN A 373 -23.05 -11.07 -29.16
CA ASN A 373 -24.13 -11.41 -30.11
C ASN A 373 -25.52 -10.86 -29.72
N GLY A 374 -25.68 -10.27 -28.53
CA GLY A 374 -26.91 -9.63 -28.07
C GLY A 374 -27.88 -10.55 -27.35
N ASN A 375 -27.48 -11.76 -26.97
CA ASN A 375 -28.34 -12.75 -26.34
C ASN A 375 -28.36 -12.65 -24.80
N GLY A 376 -27.50 -11.81 -24.20
CA GLY A 376 -27.44 -11.60 -22.76
C GLY A 376 -26.86 -12.80 -21.98
N ILE A 377 -26.17 -13.71 -22.67
CA ILE A 377 -25.45 -14.85 -22.10
C ILE A 377 -23.97 -14.58 -22.29
N ILE A 378 -23.15 -14.89 -21.28
CA ILE A 378 -21.71 -14.74 -21.40
C ILE A 378 -21.17 -15.88 -22.28
N GLU A 379 -20.56 -15.54 -23.41
CA GLU A 379 -19.94 -16.51 -24.31
C GLU A 379 -18.42 -16.30 -24.42
N ASN A 380 -17.69 -17.36 -24.72
CA ASN A 380 -16.25 -17.28 -24.91
C ASN A 380 -15.87 -16.44 -26.13
N GLY A 381 -14.79 -15.66 -25.97
CA GLY A 381 -14.32 -14.73 -26.99
C GLY A 381 -15.07 -13.39 -27.04
N GLU A 382 -16.08 -13.20 -26.19
CA GLU A 382 -16.82 -11.94 -26.09
C GLU A 382 -16.14 -10.89 -25.20
N ILE A 383 -16.53 -9.63 -25.39
CA ILE A 383 -16.28 -8.56 -24.43
C ILE A 383 -17.64 -8.14 -23.89
N VAL A 384 -17.88 -8.39 -22.60
CA VAL A 384 -19.18 -8.17 -21.95
C VAL A 384 -19.11 -7.02 -20.96
N TYR A 385 -20.20 -6.25 -20.89
CA TYR A 385 -20.40 -5.18 -19.93
C TYR A 385 -21.43 -5.64 -18.90
N LEU A 386 -21.05 -5.66 -17.62
CA LEU A 386 -21.92 -5.97 -16.52
C LEU A 386 -22.35 -4.68 -15.83
N ARG A 387 -23.65 -4.50 -15.63
CA ARG A 387 -24.23 -3.47 -14.77
C ARG A 387 -24.85 -4.15 -13.56
N ILE A 388 -24.32 -3.85 -12.38
CA ILE A 388 -24.71 -4.50 -11.12
C ILE A 388 -25.26 -3.43 -10.19
N PRO A 389 -26.55 -3.49 -9.80
CA PRO A 389 -27.10 -2.54 -8.86
C PRO A 389 -26.52 -2.76 -7.46
N VAL A 390 -26.16 -1.65 -6.82
CA VAL A 390 -25.61 -1.56 -5.47
C VAL A 390 -26.54 -0.68 -4.67
N LYS A 391 -27.11 -1.23 -3.60
CA LYS A 391 -28.06 -0.51 -2.75
C LYS A 391 -27.57 -0.44 -1.32
N ASN A 392 -27.76 0.71 -0.67
CA ASN A 392 -27.54 0.82 0.77
C ASN A 392 -28.85 0.59 1.54
N ASN A 393 -28.98 -0.56 2.19
CA ASN A 393 -30.12 -0.91 3.03
C ASN A 393 -29.85 -0.68 4.53
N GLY A 394 -28.75 -0.01 4.88
CA GLY A 394 -28.35 0.26 6.26
C GLY A 394 -29.10 1.43 6.90
N GLU A 395 -28.74 1.76 8.13
CA GLU A 395 -29.30 2.91 8.85
C GLU A 395 -28.54 4.21 8.59
N GLY A 396 -27.33 4.14 8.03
CA GLY A 396 -26.50 5.31 7.70
C GLY A 396 -25.84 5.22 6.32
N PRO A 397 -25.25 6.33 5.85
CA PRO A 397 -24.65 6.40 4.52
C PRO A 397 -23.40 5.53 4.42
N ALA A 398 -23.15 4.98 3.25
CA ALA A 398 -21.84 4.45 2.89
C ALA A 398 -21.01 5.58 2.28
N LEU A 399 -19.73 5.68 2.63
CA LEU A 399 -18.90 6.81 2.26
C LEU A 399 -17.74 6.37 1.35
N ASP A 400 -17.58 7.07 0.24
CA ASP A 400 -16.60 6.81 -0.84
C ASP A 400 -16.38 5.32 -1.07
N VAL A 401 -17.39 4.64 -1.62
CA VAL A 401 -17.40 3.19 -1.75
C VAL A 401 -16.52 2.76 -2.93
N HIS A 402 -15.48 1.97 -2.66
CA HIS A 402 -14.58 1.41 -3.66
C HIS A 402 -14.91 -0.06 -3.93
N PRO A 403 -15.22 -0.44 -5.18
CA PRO A 403 -15.40 -1.84 -5.54
C PRO A 403 -14.06 -2.54 -5.75
N ASN A 404 -14.02 -3.82 -5.41
CA ASN A 404 -12.93 -4.73 -5.72
C ASN A 404 -13.50 -6.01 -6.35
N ILE A 405 -12.78 -6.58 -7.31
CA ILE A 405 -13.17 -7.80 -8.01
C ILE A 405 -12.03 -8.81 -8.00
N PHE A 406 -12.37 -10.05 -7.65
CA PHE A 406 -11.48 -11.19 -7.79
C PHE A 406 -12.01 -12.08 -8.91
N LEU A 407 -11.17 -12.27 -9.93
CA LEU A 407 -11.46 -13.04 -11.12
C LEU A 407 -10.73 -14.40 -11.10
N PRO A 408 -11.31 -15.45 -11.69
CA PRO A 408 -10.60 -16.70 -11.94
C PRO A 408 -9.37 -16.50 -12.84
N GLU A 409 -8.37 -17.39 -12.71
CA GLU A 409 -7.25 -17.45 -13.66
C GLU A 409 -7.82 -17.60 -15.08
N ASN A 410 -7.47 -16.67 -15.98
CA ASN A 410 -7.89 -16.54 -17.39
C ASN A 410 -9.06 -15.58 -17.70
N LEU A 411 -9.77 -15.01 -16.72
CA LEU A 411 -10.71 -13.91 -17.01
C LEU A 411 -9.99 -12.55 -16.96
N GLU A 412 -10.18 -11.73 -17.99
CA GLU A 412 -9.49 -10.44 -18.11
C GLU A 412 -10.44 -9.29 -17.74
N LEU A 413 -10.08 -8.52 -16.70
CA LEU A 413 -10.73 -7.25 -16.38
C LEU A 413 -10.21 -6.17 -17.32
N ILE A 414 -11.07 -5.61 -18.15
CA ILE A 414 -10.70 -4.46 -19.00
C ILE A 414 -10.84 -3.16 -18.20
N ASP A 415 -11.99 -2.98 -17.53
CA ASP A 415 -12.26 -1.77 -16.75
C ASP A 415 -13.35 -2.02 -15.70
N MET A 416 -13.37 -1.18 -14.67
CA MET A 416 -14.38 -1.16 -13.61
C MET A 416 -14.48 0.26 -13.04
N ASP A 417 -15.68 0.69 -12.62
CA ASP A 417 -15.82 1.96 -11.89
C ASP A 417 -14.86 1.97 -10.68
N LYS A 418 -14.03 3.02 -10.57
CA LYS A 418 -13.03 3.11 -9.49
C LYS A 418 -13.65 3.39 -8.12
N THR A 419 -14.75 4.13 -8.11
CA THR A 419 -15.52 4.48 -6.91
C THR A 419 -16.98 4.67 -7.31
N LEU A 420 -17.88 4.31 -6.40
CA LEU A 420 -19.31 4.63 -6.49
C LEU A 420 -19.65 5.94 -5.75
N GLY A 421 -18.65 6.56 -5.09
CA GLY A 421 -18.82 7.71 -4.20
C GLY A 421 -19.61 7.35 -2.95
N ASP A 422 -20.21 8.36 -2.32
CA ASP A 422 -21.11 8.17 -1.18
C ASP A 422 -22.44 7.54 -1.65
N ILE A 423 -23.01 6.62 -0.87
CA ILE A 423 -24.31 5.98 -1.15
C ILE A 423 -25.22 6.19 0.05
N ASP A 424 -26.19 7.08 -0.09
CA ASP A 424 -27.14 7.43 0.96
C ASP A 424 -28.07 6.27 1.30
N VAL A 425 -28.73 6.36 2.47
CA VAL A 425 -29.68 5.34 2.93
C VAL A 425 -30.82 5.19 1.93
N GLY A 426 -31.02 3.97 1.41
CA GLY A 426 -32.02 3.65 0.41
C GLY A 426 -31.62 4.01 -1.03
N GLU A 427 -30.50 4.69 -1.25
CA GLU A 427 -29.98 4.99 -2.58
C GLU A 427 -29.47 3.72 -3.28
N GLU A 428 -29.64 3.69 -4.60
CA GLU A 428 -29.13 2.64 -5.47
C GLU A 428 -28.24 3.26 -6.56
N LYS A 429 -27.07 2.65 -6.79
CA LYS A 429 -26.12 3.03 -7.83
C LYS A 429 -25.70 1.81 -8.62
N ASP A 430 -25.22 2.03 -9.84
CA ASP A 430 -24.73 0.95 -10.69
C ASP A 430 -23.21 0.82 -10.63
N LEU A 431 -22.74 -0.37 -10.26
CA LEU A 431 -21.37 -0.80 -10.51
C LEU A 431 -21.25 -1.34 -11.92
N ASN A 432 -20.37 -0.72 -12.71
CA ASN A 432 -20.11 -1.09 -14.09
C ASN A 432 -18.77 -1.80 -14.23
N ILE A 433 -18.76 -2.95 -14.91
CA ILE A 433 -17.58 -3.81 -15.07
C ILE A 433 -17.49 -4.25 -16.53
N ILE A 434 -16.30 -4.18 -17.11
CA ILE A 434 -16.02 -4.65 -18.48
C ILE A 434 -15.07 -5.84 -18.39
N LEU A 435 -15.55 -6.99 -18.87
CA LEU A 435 -14.79 -8.24 -18.88
C LEU A 435 -14.53 -8.68 -20.31
N LYS A 436 -13.31 -9.17 -20.56
CA LYS A 436 -12.99 -9.92 -21.78
C LYS A 436 -12.96 -11.40 -21.43
N ILE A 437 -13.83 -12.13 -22.11
CA ILE A 437 -14.01 -13.56 -21.91
C ILE A 437 -13.02 -14.28 -22.82
N PRO A 438 -12.12 -15.11 -22.28
CA PRO A 438 -11.17 -15.84 -23.09
C PRO A 438 -11.91 -16.83 -24.00
N ARG A 439 -11.23 -17.32 -25.04
CA ARG A 439 -11.79 -18.35 -25.94
C ARG A 439 -12.00 -19.69 -25.25
N LYS A 440 -11.35 -19.93 -24.10
CA LYS A 440 -11.53 -21.12 -23.27
C LYS A 440 -11.34 -20.76 -21.80
N ILE A 441 -12.21 -21.29 -20.95
CA ILE A 441 -12.07 -21.22 -19.49
C ILE A 441 -12.00 -22.67 -19.01
N GLU A 442 -10.93 -23.06 -18.32
CA GLU A 442 -10.80 -24.45 -17.85
C GLU A 442 -11.72 -24.70 -16.64
N GLY A 443 -12.31 -25.90 -16.58
CA GLY A 443 -13.09 -26.34 -15.42
C GLY A 443 -14.44 -25.62 -15.21
N ASN A 444 -14.95 -24.94 -16.24
CA ASN A 444 -16.24 -24.26 -16.21
C ASN A 444 -17.41 -25.23 -16.46
N GLU A 445 -18.23 -25.49 -15.45
CA GLU A 445 -19.48 -26.24 -15.64
C GLU A 445 -20.61 -25.35 -16.17
N GLY A 446 -20.34 -24.56 -17.22
CA GLY A 446 -21.31 -23.61 -17.78
C GLY A 446 -21.55 -22.37 -16.91
N ILE A 447 -20.62 -22.06 -16.01
CA ILE A 447 -20.69 -20.88 -15.13
C ILE A 447 -19.36 -20.13 -15.07
N VAL A 448 -19.45 -18.80 -14.91
CA VAL A 448 -18.34 -17.91 -14.60
C VAL A 448 -18.53 -17.36 -13.19
N ASN A 449 -17.56 -17.64 -12.31
CA ASN A 449 -17.59 -17.18 -10.93
C ASN A 449 -16.89 -15.81 -10.80
N LEU A 450 -17.53 -14.87 -10.13
CA LEU A 450 -16.97 -13.54 -9.83
C LEU A 450 -17.14 -13.26 -8.35
N LEU A 451 -16.08 -12.89 -7.64
CA LEU A 451 -16.19 -12.40 -6.26
C LEU A 451 -16.05 -10.88 -6.29
N LEU A 452 -17.11 -10.19 -5.88
CA LEU A 452 -17.12 -8.75 -5.72
C LEU A 452 -17.12 -8.37 -4.25
N SER A 453 -16.40 -7.30 -3.92
CA SER A 453 -16.38 -6.70 -2.60
C SER A 453 -16.57 -5.19 -2.73
N LEU A 454 -17.40 -4.60 -1.88
CA LEU A 454 -17.56 -3.16 -1.75
C LEU A 454 -16.93 -2.71 -0.43
N ILE A 455 -16.03 -1.73 -0.52
CA ILE A 455 -15.23 -1.25 0.60
C ILE A 455 -15.64 0.19 0.89
N ASP A 456 -16.13 0.44 2.10
CA ASP A 456 -16.36 1.81 2.59
C ASP A 456 -15.02 2.42 3.02
N LYS A 457 -14.85 3.73 2.84
CA LYS A 457 -13.60 4.43 3.23
C LYS A 457 -13.24 4.28 4.71
N ARG A 458 -14.23 3.97 5.56
CA ARG A 458 -14.05 3.70 6.98
C ARG A 458 -13.58 2.26 7.16
N GLU A 459 -12.27 2.05 7.30
CA GLU A 459 -11.60 0.75 7.36
C GLU A 459 -12.14 -0.22 8.44
N GLU A 460 -12.76 0.29 9.51
CA GLU A 460 -13.39 -0.55 10.54
C GLU A 460 -14.70 -1.23 10.08
N ILE A 461 -15.28 -0.81 8.95
CA ILE A 461 -16.44 -1.44 8.32
C ILE A 461 -15.96 -2.57 7.43
N ALA A 462 -16.40 -3.80 7.72
CA ALA A 462 -16.03 -4.97 6.95
C ALA A 462 -16.53 -4.85 5.48
N PRO A 463 -15.73 -5.29 4.48
CA PRO A 463 -16.15 -5.26 3.09
C PRO A 463 -17.42 -6.09 2.83
N PHE A 464 -18.35 -5.53 2.07
CA PHE A 464 -19.57 -6.22 1.66
C PHE A 464 -19.27 -7.05 0.43
N SER A 465 -19.24 -8.37 0.57
CA SER A 465 -18.80 -9.26 -0.51
C SER A 465 -19.89 -10.21 -0.98
N LYS A 466 -19.92 -10.49 -2.28
CA LYS A 466 -20.84 -11.44 -2.91
C LYS A 466 -20.13 -12.19 -4.02
N THR A 467 -20.32 -13.51 -4.04
CA THR A 467 -19.89 -14.36 -5.15
C THR A 467 -21.06 -14.55 -6.10
N TYR A 468 -20.84 -14.29 -7.38
CA TYR A 468 -21.77 -14.54 -8.46
C TYR A 468 -21.39 -15.80 -9.21
N ALA A 469 -22.40 -16.57 -9.61
CA ALA A 469 -22.27 -17.67 -10.57
C ALA A 469 -23.08 -17.32 -11.83
N LEU A 470 -22.45 -16.67 -12.79
CA LEU A 470 -23.11 -16.21 -14.02
C LEU A 470 -23.16 -17.32 -15.05
N ALA A 471 -24.29 -17.47 -15.74
CA ALA A 471 -24.44 -18.44 -16.81
C ALA A 471 -23.45 -18.15 -17.94
N TYR A 472 -22.77 -19.20 -18.40
CA TYR A 472 -21.77 -19.13 -19.45
C TYR A 472 -21.98 -20.25 -20.46
N LYS A 473 -21.89 -19.91 -21.74
CA LYS A 473 -22.01 -20.86 -22.84
C LYS A 473 -20.67 -20.95 -23.57
N GLU A 474 -20.11 -22.15 -23.60
CA GLU A 474 -18.91 -22.44 -24.38
C GLU A 474 -19.27 -22.79 -25.82
N ASN A 475 -18.89 -21.92 -26.73
CA ASN A 475 -18.93 -22.15 -28.16
C ASN A 475 -17.62 -22.81 -28.60
N ARG A 476 -17.71 -23.73 -29.56
CA ARG A 476 -16.54 -24.48 -30.07
C ARG A 476 -16.48 -24.40 -31.60
N PRO A 477 -15.28 -24.36 -32.21
CA PRO A 477 -15.15 -24.66 -33.61
C PRO A 477 -15.54 -26.13 -33.84
N LYS A 478 -16.19 -26.41 -34.97
CA LYS A 478 -16.58 -27.78 -35.33
C LYS A 478 -16.40 -27.93 -36.82
N ILE A 479 -15.35 -28.61 -37.24
CA ILE A 479 -15.18 -28.86 -38.67
C ILE A 479 -16.08 -29.99 -39.11
N ASP A 480 -16.47 -30.00 -40.38
CA ASP A 480 -17.14 -31.13 -41.01
C ASP A 480 -16.58 -31.34 -42.41
N ILE A 481 -16.56 -32.58 -42.89
CA ILE A 481 -16.04 -32.89 -44.23
C ILE A 481 -17.23 -32.93 -45.18
N ILE A 482 -17.35 -31.90 -46.02
CA ILE A 482 -18.48 -31.75 -46.95
C ILE A 482 -18.30 -32.64 -48.18
N LEU A 483 -17.07 -32.71 -48.68
CA LEU A 483 -16.71 -33.48 -49.85
C LEU A 483 -15.24 -33.89 -49.77
N TYR A 484 -14.91 -35.06 -50.31
CA TYR A 484 -13.53 -35.42 -50.59
C TYR A 484 -13.41 -35.94 -52.03
N LYS A 485 -12.23 -35.78 -52.61
CA LYS A 485 -11.88 -36.27 -53.94
C LYS A 485 -10.47 -36.84 -53.92
N ILE A 486 -10.30 -37.99 -54.58
CA ILE A 486 -9.00 -38.63 -54.75
C ILE A 486 -8.47 -38.40 -56.15
N TYR A 487 -7.15 -38.23 -56.24
CA TYR A 487 -6.41 -38.18 -57.49
C TYR A 487 -5.35 -39.28 -57.44
N ASP A 488 -5.40 -40.18 -58.42
CA ASP A 488 -4.62 -41.40 -58.57
C ASP A 488 -3.75 -41.33 -59.84
N GLY A 489 -3.05 -40.21 -60.02
CA GLY A 489 -2.30 -39.88 -61.24
C GLY A 489 -2.97 -38.82 -62.11
N THR A 490 -4.11 -38.28 -61.68
CA THR A 490 -4.85 -37.20 -62.36
C THR A 490 -4.45 -35.80 -61.88
N SER A 491 -3.48 -35.69 -60.97
CA SER A 491 -2.92 -34.43 -60.48
C SER A 491 -1.39 -34.43 -60.55
N THR A 492 -0.76 -33.29 -60.33
CA THR A 492 0.71 -33.15 -60.36
C THR A 492 1.40 -33.81 -59.16
N LYS A 493 0.66 -34.08 -58.07
CA LYS A 493 1.17 -34.69 -56.83
C LYS A 493 0.77 -36.16 -56.65
N SER A 494 -0.01 -36.72 -57.56
CA SER A 494 -0.44 -38.12 -57.54
C SER A 494 0.22 -38.94 -58.66
N ARG A 495 0.30 -40.25 -58.46
CA ARG A 495 0.81 -41.22 -59.44
C ARG A 495 0.05 -42.54 -59.32
N GLY A 496 -0.65 -42.90 -60.38
CA GLY A 496 -1.46 -44.12 -60.45
C GLY A 496 -2.03 -44.33 -61.85
N ASN A 497 -3.02 -45.20 -61.97
CA ASN A 497 -3.58 -45.62 -63.26
C ASN A 497 -4.82 -44.83 -63.72
N LYS A 498 -5.23 -43.79 -62.96
CA LYS A 498 -6.34 -42.88 -63.30
C LYS A 498 -7.70 -43.56 -63.38
N ASN A 499 -7.91 -44.63 -62.62
CA ASN A 499 -9.17 -45.37 -62.57
C ASN A 499 -10.11 -44.90 -61.44
N GLY A 500 -9.69 -43.95 -60.61
CA GLY A 500 -10.48 -43.40 -59.51
C GLY A 500 -10.54 -44.32 -58.28
N ARG A 501 -9.58 -45.23 -58.12
CA ARG A 501 -9.43 -46.11 -56.96
C ARG A 501 -8.12 -45.81 -56.25
N ILE A 502 -7.99 -46.33 -55.03
CA ILE A 502 -6.74 -46.31 -54.30
C ILE A 502 -6.18 -47.73 -54.40
N GLU A 503 -5.13 -47.94 -55.17
CA GLU A 503 -4.53 -49.26 -55.37
C GLU A 503 -3.12 -49.35 -54.75
N GLN A 504 -2.66 -50.59 -54.54
CA GLN A 504 -1.32 -50.81 -54.00
C GLN A 504 -0.23 -50.26 -54.97
N GLY A 505 0.78 -49.60 -54.43
CA GLY A 505 1.87 -49.01 -55.23
C GLY A 505 1.58 -47.62 -55.79
N GLU A 506 0.40 -47.04 -55.54
CA GLU A 506 0.03 -45.70 -55.98
C GLU A 506 0.41 -44.61 -54.97
N ILE A 507 0.54 -43.38 -55.48
CA ILE A 507 0.62 -42.15 -54.69
C ILE A 507 -0.68 -41.39 -54.93
N ILE A 508 -1.45 -41.18 -53.87
CA ILE A 508 -2.76 -40.56 -53.90
C ILE A 508 -2.66 -39.14 -53.37
N GLU A 509 -3.23 -38.19 -54.10
CA GLU A 509 -3.57 -36.88 -53.54
C GLU A 509 -5.04 -36.89 -53.13
N LEU A 510 -5.31 -36.59 -51.86
CA LEU A 510 -6.62 -36.52 -51.25
C LEU A 510 -6.96 -35.04 -51.01
N GLU A 511 -7.89 -34.53 -51.82
CA GLU A 511 -8.49 -33.21 -51.62
C GLU A 511 -9.72 -33.36 -50.72
N MET A 512 -9.80 -32.55 -49.67
CA MET A 512 -10.95 -32.48 -48.76
C MET A 512 -11.47 -31.04 -48.73
N ILE A 513 -12.78 -30.87 -48.88
CA ILE A 513 -13.47 -29.61 -48.62
C ILE A 513 -14.10 -29.72 -47.24
N ILE A 514 -13.57 -28.93 -46.31
CA ILE A 514 -14.08 -28.84 -44.94
C ILE A 514 -14.92 -27.58 -44.76
N GLU A 515 -15.86 -27.62 -43.82
CA GLU A 515 -16.66 -26.47 -43.41
C GLU A 515 -16.62 -26.32 -41.89
N ASN A 516 -16.43 -25.10 -41.37
CA ASN A 516 -16.60 -24.86 -39.94
C ASN A 516 -18.10 -24.74 -39.62
N LYS A 517 -18.70 -25.82 -39.11
CA LYS A 517 -20.08 -25.88 -38.57
C LYS A 517 -20.17 -25.41 -37.10
N GLY A 518 -19.07 -24.95 -36.52
CA GLY A 518 -19.02 -24.38 -35.18
C GLY A 518 -19.49 -22.93 -35.14
N GLU A 519 -19.69 -22.42 -33.94
CA GLU A 519 -20.20 -21.06 -33.71
C GLU A 519 -19.08 -20.02 -33.63
N ILE A 520 -17.84 -20.45 -33.39
CA ILE A 520 -16.65 -19.59 -33.37
C ILE A 520 -15.70 -19.92 -34.50
N GLU A 521 -14.95 -18.91 -34.91
CA GLU A 521 -13.90 -18.98 -35.92
C GLU A 521 -12.78 -19.93 -35.47
N VAL A 522 -12.30 -20.78 -36.37
CA VAL A 522 -11.04 -21.53 -36.18
C VAL A 522 -9.90 -20.52 -36.38
N GLU A 523 -8.94 -20.47 -35.47
CA GLU A 523 -7.81 -19.52 -35.51
C GLU A 523 -6.47 -20.28 -35.46
N ASP A 524 -5.58 -20.02 -36.42
CA ASP A 524 -4.19 -20.54 -36.45
C ASP A 524 -4.12 -22.07 -36.24
N ALA A 525 -4.85 -22.81 -37.08
CA ALA A 525 -5.06 -24.23 -36.90
C ALA A 525 -4.16 -25.09 -37.79
N GLU A 526 -3.59 -26.14 -37.21
CA GLU A 526 -2.93 -27.23 -37.93
C GLU A 526 -3.93 -28.37 -38.21
N PHE A 527 -4.08 -28.70 -39.49
CA PHE A 527 -4.82 -29.88 -39.95
C PHE A 527 -3.83 -30.99 -40.30
N SER A 528 -4.01 -32.16 -39.71
CA SER A 528 -3.20 -33.35 -39.97
C SER A 528 -4.04 -34.56 -40.33
N ILE A 529 -3.55 -35.43 -41.22
CA ILE A 529 -4.15 -36.74 -41.47
C ILE A 529 -3.34 -37.87 -40.83
N SER A 530 -4.04 -38.91 -40.40
CA SER A 530 -3.45 -40.14 -39.88
C SER A 530 -4.27 -41.37 -40.28
N THR A 531 -3.62 -42.54 -40.29
CA THR A 531 -4.27 -43.81 -40.57
C THR A 531 -3.59 -44.93 -39.79
N ASP A 532 -4.37 -45.94 -39.42
CA ASP A 532 -3.92 -47.19 -38.81
C ASP A 532 -3.62 -48.29 -39.85
N LYS A 533 -3.86 -48.04 -41.14
CA LYS A 533 -3.67 -49.02 -42.22
C LYS A 533 -2.18 -49.24 -42.50
N GLU A 534 -1.67 -50.42 -42.13
CA GLU A 534 -0.27 -50.78 -42.36
C GLU A 534 0.11 -50.72 -43.84
N GLY A 535 1.28 -50.13 -44.13
CA GLY A 535 1.79 -49.95 -45.49
C GLY A 535 1.25 -48.72 -46.22
N VAL A 536 0.39 -47.90 -45.59
CA VAL A 536 0.09 -46.55 -46.07
C VAL A 536 1.07 -45.57 -45.45
N VAL A 537 1.80 -44.82 -46.28
CA VAL A 537 2.81 -43.84 -45.86
C VAL A 537 2.31 -42.45 -46.21
N ILE A 538 2.21 -41.57 -45.22
CA ILE A 538 1.75 -40.19 -45.43
C ILE A 538 2.96 -39.34 -45.84
N ASN A 539 2.96 -38.85 -47.08
CA ASN A 539 4.04 -38.03 -47.65
C ASN A 539 3.87 -36.55 -47.32
N GLN A 540 2.64 -36.04 -47.44
CA GLN A 540 2.25 -34.68 -47.03
C GLN A 540 1.01 -34.79 -46.15
N GLY A 541 1.24 -34.81 -44.84
CA GLY A 541 0.21 -35.11 -43.84
C GLY A 541 -0.36 -33.90 -43.13
N THR A 542 0.27 -32.74 -43.22
CA THR A 542 -0.11 -31.54 -42.45
C THR A 542 -0.32 -30.32 -43.35
N GLN A 543 -1.24 -29.45 -42.94
CA GLN A 543 -1.51 -28.14 -43.53
C GLN A 543 -1.91 -27.14 -42.46
N HIS A 544 -1.47 -25.90 -42.61
CA HIS A 544 -1.80 -24.81 -41.72
C HIS A 544 -2.88 -23.91 -42.33
N VAL A 545 -3.85 -23.48 -41.54
CA VAL A 545 -4.92 -22.56 -41.95
C VAL A 545 -5.04 -21.44 -40.92
N GLU A 546 -4.87 -20.20 -41.36
CA GLU A 546 -4.90 -19.02 -40.48
C GLU A 546 -6.27 -18.79 -39.85
N SER A 547 -7.34 -18.93 -40.62
CA SER A 547 -8.70 -18.71 -40.14
C SER A 547 -9.74 -19.49 -40.94
N ILE A 548 -10.79 -19.97 -40.26
CA ILE A 548 -12.02 -20.49 -40.89
C ILE A 548 -13.22 -19.97 -40.10
N LYS A 549 -13.94 -18.99 -40.66
CA LYS A 549 -15.15 -18.42 -40.04
C LYS A 549 -16.30 -19.44 -39.99
N PRO A 550 -17.30 -19.25 -39.10
CA PRO A 550 -18.52 -20.06 -39.12
C PRO A 550 -19.15 -20.14 -40.52
N ASN A 551 -19.47 -21.35 -40.95
CA ASN A 551 -19.96 -21.74 -42.28
C ASN A 551 -19.01 -21.49 -43.46
N GLU A 552 -17.77 -21.06 -43.22
CA GLU A 552 -16.75 -20.93 -44.26
C GLU A 552 -16.22 -22.32 -44.65
N ARG A 553 -15.89 -22.46 -45.94
CA ARG A 553 -15.33 -23.68 -46.50
C ARG A 553 -13.89 -23.48 -46.93
N VAL A 554 -13.04 -24.42 -46.54
CA VAL A 554 -11.62 -24.44 -46.90
C VAL A 554 -11.28 -25.76 -47.57
N LYS A 555 -10.37 -25.70 -48.54
CA LYS A 555 -9.84 -26.86 -49.24
C LYS A 555 -8.51 -27.27 -48.62
N LEU A 556 -8.39 -28.53 -48.25
CA LEU A 556 -7.17 -29.16 -47.77
C LEU A 556 -6.70 -30.24 -48.75
N ASN A 557 -5.38 -30.39 -48.90
CA ASN A 557 -4.79 -31.38 -49.83
C ASN A 557 -3.70 -32.20 -49.14
N PHE A 558 -3.89 -33.51 -49.07
CA PHE A 558 -2.94 -34.43 -48.44
C PHE A 558 -2.41 -35.42 -49.46
N VAL A 559 -1.19 -35.91 -49.24
CA VAL A 559 -0.57 -36.88 -50.15
C VAL A 559 -0.10 -38.09 -49.34
N PHE A 560 -0.47 -39.29 -49.79
CA PHE A 560 0.00 -40.53 -49.19
C PHE A 560 0.28 -41.59 -50.27
N ALA A 561 1.24 -42.46 -50.00
CA ALA A 561 1.59 -43.60 -50.82
C ALA A 561 1.03 -44.89 -50.21
N VAL A 562 0.51 -45.77 -51.05
CA VAL A 562 0.11 -47.12 -50.67
C VAL A 562 1.20 -48.08 -51.13
N GLN A 563 1.76 -48.88 -50.23
CA GLN A 563 2.81 -49.83 -50.59
C GLN A 563 2.23 -51.02 -51.36
N ARG A 564 3.03 -51.62 -52.24
CA ARG A 564 2.63 -52.82 -53.01
C ARG A 564 2.23 -54.01 -52.13
N LYS A 565 2.73 -54.06 -50.90
CA LYS A 565 2.45 -55.11 -49.91
C LYS A 565 1.27 -54.80 -48.98
N THR A 566 0.67 -53.61 -49.07
CA THR A 566 -0.46 -53.21 -48.23
C THR A 566 -1.63 -54.14 -48.48
N GLU A 567 -2.19 -54.78 -47.45
CA GLU A 567 -3.38 -55.62 -47.62
C GLU A 567 -4.56 -54.79 -48.17
N PRO A 568 -5.28 -55.25 -49.21
CA PRO A 568 -6.50 -54.60 -49.67
C PRO A 568 -7.56 -54.48 -48.56
N GLY A 569 -8.55 -53.61 -48.75
CA GLY A 569 -9.66 -53.42 -47.82
C GLY A 569 -9.69 -52.02 -47.19
N ARG A 570 -10.37 -51.90 -46.06
CA ARG A 570 -10.72 -50.61 -45.44
C ARG A 570 -9.48 -49.76 -45.14
N LEU A 571 -9.56 -48.48 -45.53
CA LEU A 571 -8.60 -47.43 -45.21
C LEU A 571 -9.32 -46.34 -44.41
N LYS A 572 -9.02 -46.27 -43.11
CA LYS A 572 -9.60 -45.25 -42.23
C LYS A 572 -8.64 -44.05 -42.19
N ILE A 573 -9.06 -42.91 -42.73
CA ILE A 573 -8.30 -41.66 -42.65
C ILE A 573 -8.94 -40.81 -41.56
N LYS A 574 -8.18 -40.50 -40.52
CA LYS A 574 -8.55 -39.55 -39.47
C LYS A 574 -7.94 -38.19 -39.82
N LEU A 575 -8.79 -37.19 -40.03
CA LEU A 575 -8.43 -35.77 -40.09
C LEU A 575 -8.50 -35.21 -38.67
N SER A 576 -7.40 -34.61 -38.21
CA SER A 576 -7.26 -33.97 -36.90
C SER A 576 -7.01 -32.48 -37.12
N MET A 577 -7.86 -31.63 -36.55
CA MET A 577 -7.62 -30.21 -36.41
C MET A 577 -7.13 -29.94 -35.00
N LYS A 578 -6.06 -29.17 -34.89
CA LYS A 578 -5.55 -28.68 -33.62
C LYS A 578 -5.27 -27.19 -33.74
N GLU A 579 -5.91 -26.40 -32.90
CA GLU A 579 -5.54 -25.01 -32.63
C GLU A 579 -5.09 -24.85 -31.17
N LYS A 580 -4.83 -23.62 -30.75
CA LYS A 580 -4.37 -23.30 -29.39
C LYS A 580 -5.34 -23.81 -28.31
N ASP A 581 -6.63 -23.53 -28.47
CA ASP A 581 -7.63 -23.75 -27.42
C ASP A 581 -8.47 -25.03 -27.64
N PHE A 582 -8.63 -25.41 -28.91
CA PHE A 582 -9.55 -26.46 -29.34
C PHE A 582 -8.90 -27.50 -30.25
N GLU A 583 -9.48 -28.70 -30.23
CA GLU A 583 -9.18 -29.78 -31.15
C GLU A 583 -10.48 -30.43 -31.62
N ASP A 584 -10.53 -30.88 -32.87
CA ASP A 584 -11.65 -31.67 -33.38
C ASP A 584 -11.15 -32.67 -34.44
N ASN A 585 -11.80 -33.82 -34.48
CA ASN A 585 -11.38 -34.96 -35.28
C ASN A 585 -12.54 -35.47 -36.15
N LYS A 586 -12.24 -35.79 -37.41
CA LYS A 586 -13.17 -36.41 -38.35
C LYS A 586 -12.57 -37.63 -38.99
N ILE A 587 -13.42 -38.58 -39.37
CA ILE A 587 -13.00 -39.84 -39.97
C ILE A 587 -13.73 -40.00 -41.30
N ILE A 588 -12.97 -40.29 -42.35
CA ILE A 588 -13.51 -40.82 -43.60
C ILE A 588 -13.05 -42.27 -43.77
N ASN A 589 -13.89 -43.07 -44.41
CA ASN A 589 -13.58 -44.46 -44.73
C ASN A 589 -13.44 -44.59 -46.25
N LEU A 590 -12.25 -45.01 -46.67
CA LEU A 590 -11.89 -45.31 -48.05
C LEU A 590 -11.56 -46.81 -48.17
N THR A 591 -11.18 -47.25 -49.35
CA THR A 591 -10.83 -48.66 -49.62
C THR A 591 -9.57 -48.73 -50.47
N VAL A 592 -8.61 -49.55 -50.05
CA VAL A 592 -7.46 -49.98 -50.87
C VAL A 592 -7.87 -51.19 -51.70
N TYR A 593 -7.65 -51.14 -53.00
CA TYR A 593 -7.92 -52.22 -53.94
C TYR A 593 -6.63 -52.94 -54.34
N GLU A 594 -6.77 -54.21 -54.69
CA GLU A 594 -5.66 -55.02 -55.22
C GLU A 594 -5.32 -54.61 -56.65
N VAL A 595 -4.03 -54.50 -56.95
CA VAL A 595 -3.55 -54.07 -58.27
C VAL A 595 -3.89 -55.11 -59.34
N GLY A 596 -4.44 -54.65 -60.46
CA GLY A 596 -4.66 -55.50 -61.64
C GLY A 596 -5.96 -56.31 -61.60
N VAL A 597 -6.78 -56.18 -60.56
CA VAL A 597 -8.14 -56.72 -60.55
C VAL A 597 -9.03 -55.83 -61.41
N LYS A 598 -9.18 -56.18 -62.70
CA LYS A 598 -10.30 -55.68 -63.51
C LYS A 598 -11.59 -56.12 -62.83
N GLU A 599 -12.49 -55.18 -62.65
CA GLU A 599 -13.83 -55.46 -62.16
C GLU A 599 -14.46 -56.55 -63.04
N VAL A 600 -14.80 -57.69 -62.45
CA VAL A 600 -15.91 -58.48 -62.96
C VAL A 600 -17.10 -57.57 -62.79
N THR A 601 -17.65 -57.07 -63.90
CA THR A 601 -18.96 -56.40 -63.90
C THR A 601 -19.98 -57.38 -63.36
N LEU A 602 -20.19 -57.34 -62.05
CA LEU A 602 -21.41 -57.81 -61.44
C LEU A 602 -22.49 -56.81 -61.86
N GLU A 603 -23.52 -57.32 -62.53
CA GLU A 603 -24.74 -56.57 -62.74
C GLU A 603 -25.16 -55.94 -61.41
N LYS A 604 -25.37 -54.63 -61.46
CA LYS A 604 -25.80 -53.79 -60.34
C LYS A 604 -27.07 -54.39 -59.72
N VAL A 605 -26.94 -55.19 -58.66
CA VAL A 605 -28.08 -55.58 -57.84
C VAL A 605 -28.52 -54.32 -57.11
N MET A 606 -29.65 -53.78 -57.54
CA MET A 606 -30.23 -52.61 -56.90
C MET A 606 -30.82 -53.03 -55.56
N PRO A 607 -30.51 -52.33 -54.46
CA PRO A 607 -31.19 -52.56 -53.20
C PRO A 607 -32.70 -52.30 -53.36
N GLU A 608 -33.51 -53.05 -52.63
CA GLU A 608 -34.96 -52.84 -52.62
C GLU A 608 -35.29 -51.43 -52.10
N VAL A 609 -36.32 -50.82 -52.70
CA VAL A 609 -36.81 -49.49 -52.31
C VAL A 609 -37.29 -49.56 -50.85
N GLY A 610 -36.53 -48.97 -49.92
CA GLY A 610 -36.89 -48.96 -48.50
C GLY A 610 -35.74 -48.67 -47.53
N GLU A 611 -34.48 -48.89 -47.92
CA GLU A 611 -33.33 -48.48 -47.10
C GLU A 611 -33.01 -47.00 -47.30
N LYS A 612 -32.79 -46.25 -46.21
CA LYS A 612 -32.58 -44.79 -46.19
C LYS A 612 -31.22 -44.37 -46.75
N VAL A 613 -30.93 -44.68 -48.02
CA VAL A 613 -29.74 -44.22 -48.73
C VAL A 613 -30.16 -43.71 -50.10
N TRP A 614 -29.86 -42.44 -50.39
CA TRP A 614 -30.06 -41.86 -51.71
C TRP A 614 -28.99 -42.40 -52.66
N ILE A 615 -29.38 -43.11 -53.72
CA ILE A 615 -28.49 -43.60 -54.76
C ILE A 615 -28.78 -42.92 -56.10
N SER A 616 -27.72 -42.54 -56.82
CA SER A 616 -27.87 -42.00 -58.18
C SER A 616 -28.30 -43.11 -59.15
N THR A 617 -29.37 -42.87 -59.89
CA THR A 617 -29.96 -43.83 -60.86
C THR A 617 -29.43 -43.64 -62.29
N GLY A 618 -28.32 -42.90 -62.46
CA GLY A 618 -27.60 -42.82 -63.75
C GLY A 618 -28.09 -41.73 -64.71
N ILE A 619 -28.85 -40.76 -64.21
CA ILE A 619 -29.42 -39.64 -65.00
C ILE A 619 -28.52 -38.38 -64.95
N GLN A 620 -27.20 -38.59 -64.93
CA GLN A 620 -26.18 -37.54 -64.93
C GLN A 620 -26.23 -36.71 -66.23
N GLY A 621 -25.87 -35.43 -66.15
CA GLY A 621 -25.83 -34.51 -67.30
C GLY A 621 -27.20 -34.07 -67.85
N ALA A 622 -28.30 -34.40 -67.17
CA ALA A 622 -29.66 -34.05 -67.61
C ALA A 622 -30.07 -32.59 -67.34
N GLY A 623 -29.30 -31.85 -66.54
CA GLY A 623 -29.68 -30.52 -66.05
C GLY A 623 -30.81 -30.59 -65.02
N GLU A 624 -31.61 -29.53 -64.91
CA GLU A 624 -32.79 -29.53 -64.04
C GLU A 624 -33.84 -30.54 -64.49
N ILE A 625 -34.49 -31.19 -63.52
CA ILE A 625 -35.64 -32.07 -63.75
C ILE A 625 -36.90 -31.24 -63.55
N TYR A 626 -37.61 -30.96 -64.64
CA TYR A 626 -38.80 -30.11 -64.59
C TYR A 626 -40.07 -30.87 -64.23
N LYS A 627 -40.18 -32.15 -64.62
CA LYS A 627 -41.37 -32.95 -64.31
C LYS A 627 -41.10 -34.45 -64.31
N ILE A 628 -41.75 -35.16 -63.39
CA ILE A 628 -41.76 -36.62 -63.31
C ILE A 628 -43.21 -37.09 -63.45
N VAL A 629 -43.49 -38.00 -64.39
CA VAL A 629 -44.83 -38.59 -64.59
C VAL A 629 -44.74 -40.10 -64.63
N ARG A 630 -45.67 -40.76 -63.95
CA ARG A 630 -45.80 -42.23 -63.94
C ARG A 630 -46.88 -42.64 -64.93
N ASN A 631 -46.63 -43.70 -65.69
CA ASN A 631 -47.66 -44.25 -66.57
C ASN A 631 -48.88 -44.74 -65.74
N PRO A 632 -50.11 -44.36 -66.12
CA PRO A 632 -51.30 -44.66 -65.31
C PRO A 632 -51.70 -46.14 -65.31
N GLN A 633 -51.32 -46.91 -66.32
CA GLN A 633 -51.65 -48.34 -66.44
C GLN A 633 -50.49 -49.23 -65.98
N LYS A 634 -49.25 -48.87 -66.33
CA LYS A 634 -48.03 -49.62 -66.02
C LYS A 634 -47.17 -48.84 -65.04
N LYS A 635 -47.42 -49.08 -63.76
CA LYS A 635 -46.78 -48.40 -62.62
C LYS A 635 -45.24 -48.50 -62.59
N ASN A 636 -44.62 -49.40 -63.32
CA ASN A 636 -43.16 -49.48 -63.47
C ASN A 636 -42.59 -48.52 -64.52
N ILE A 637 -43.44 -47.91 -65.36
CA ILE A 637 -43.00 -46.98 -66.39
C ILE A 637 -43.07 -45.54 -65.85
N ILE A 638 -41.93 -44.84 -65.92
CA ILE A 638 -41.77 -43.45 -65.48
C ILE A 638 -41.17 -42.63 -66.61
N TYR A 639 -41.66 -41.42 -66.80
CA TYR A 639 -41.10 -40.42 -67.72
C TYR A 639 -40.59 -39.21 -66.93
N ILE A 640 -39.46 -38.66 -67.37
CA ILE A 640 -38.87 -37.45 -66.80
C ILE A 640 -38.60 -36.45 -67.91
N ALA A 641 -39.05 -35.21 -67.68
CA ALA A 641 -38.80 -34.06 -68.52
C ALA A 641 -37.58 -33.30 -67.97
N THR A 642 -36.56 -33.10 -68.80
CA THR A 642 -35.24 -32.59 -68.36
C THR A 642 -34.79 -31.38 -69.16
N GLU A 643 -33.91 -30.57 -68.57
CA GLU A 643 -33.38 -29.35 -69.19
C GLU A 643 -32.46 -29.63 -70.40
N LYS A 644 -31.69 -30.72 -70.39
CA LYS A 644 -30.60 -30.93 -71.36
C LYS A 644 -30.66 -32.25 -72.15
N ARG A 645 -31.49 -33.22 -71.73
CA ARG A 645 -31.50 -34.58 -72.30
C ARG A 645 -32.87 -35.01 -72.84
N GLY A 646 -33.78 -34.06 -73.01
CA GLY A 646 -35.12 -34.31 -73.51
C GLY A 646 -35.97 -35.09 -72.51
N ILE A 647 -36.64 -36.13 -72.99
CA ILE A 647 -37.47 -37.02 -72.19
C ILE A 647 -36.69 -38.31 -71.90
N LEU A 648 -36.47 -38.60 -70.62
CA LEU A 648 -36.02 -39.91 -70.16
C LEU A 648 -37.24 -40.79 -69.84
N LYS A 649 -37.18 -42.06 -70.25
CA LYS A 649 -38.15 -43.12 -69.90
C LYS A 649 -37.44 -44.23 -69.12
N SER A 650 -38.04 -44.65 -68.02
CA SER A 650 -37.72 -45.89 -67.31
C SER A 650 -38.86 -46.87 -67.48
N GLU A 651 -38.55 -48.16 -67.60
CA GLU A 651 -39.53 -49.26 -67.64
C GLU A 651 -39.43 -50.18 -66.42
N ASP A 652 -38.55 -49.86 -65.48
CA ASP A 652 -38.17 -50.67 -64.34
C ASP A 652 -38.23 -49.90 -63.02
N SER A 653 -39.14 -48.92 -62.93
CA SER A 653 -39.39 -48.08 -61.74
C SER A 653 -38.25 -47.14 -61.35
N GLY A 654 -37.56 -46.58 -62.34
CA GLY A 654 -36.47 -45.63 -62.15
C GLY A 654 -35.10 -46.27 -61.96
N LYS A 655 -35.00 -47.58 -62.26
CA LYS A 655 -33.76 -48.36 -62.11
C LYS A 655 -32.79 -48.11 -63.26
N THR A 656 -33.30 -48.06 -64.50
CA THR A 656 -32.60 -47.67 -65.72
C THR A 656 -33.40 -46.65 -66.51
N TRP A 657 -32.71 -45.85 -67.34
CA TRP A 657 -33.29 -44.76 -68.12
C TRP A 657 -32.83 -44.82 -69.57
N LYS A 658 -33.76 -44.54 -70.49
CA LYS A 658 -33.51 -44.40 -71.92
C LYS A 658 -34.07 -43.08 -72.43
N GLU A 659 -33.32 -42.40 -73.29
CA GLU A 659 -33.81 -41.19 -73.98
C GLU A 659 -34.87 -41.57 -75.02
N VAL A 660 -36.01 -40.89 -75.00
CA VAL A 660 -37.13 -41.09 -75.94
C VAL A 660 -37.43 -39.78 -76.68
N ASN A 661 -36.40 -39.28 -77.35
CA ASN A 661 -36.39 -37.95 -77.96
C ASN A 661 -36.83 -37.92 -79.43
N ALA A 662 -37.39 -39.03 -79.93
CA ALA A 662 -37.82 -39.13 -81.32
C ALA A 662 -38.89 -38.07 -81.64
N GLY A 663 -38.59 -37.18 -82.59
CA GLY A 663 -39.48 -36.10 -83.01
C GLY A 663 -39.34 -34.80 -82.20
N LEU A 664 -38.53 -34.77 -81.14
CA LEU A 664 -38.23 -33.54 -80.40
C LEU A 664 -37.20 -32.70 -81.18
N LYS A 665 -37.49 -31.41 -81.34
CA LYS A 665 -36.56 -30.43 -81.95
C LYS A 665 -35.66 -29.73 -80.93
N ASP A 666 -36.03 -29.82 -79.65
CA ASP A 666 -35.32 -29.26 -78.51
C ASP A 666 -35.24 -30.32 -77.42
N LEU A 667 -34.14 -30.34 -76.66
CA LEU A 667 -33.90 -31.25 -75.55
C LEU A 667 -34.19 -30.61 -74.19
N SER A 668 -34.59 -29.34 -74.14
CA SER A 668 -35.12 -28.72 -72.93
C SER A 668 -36.64 -28.90 -72.85
N ILE A 669 -37.08 -29.87 -72.04
CA ILE A 669 -38.49 -30.27 -71.95
C ILE A 669 -39.01 -29.96 -70.56
N TYR A 670 -39.90 -28.98 -70.47
CA TYR A 670 -40.50 -28.54 -69.21
C TYR A 670 -41.61 -29.45 -68.70
N THR A 671 -42.22 -30.28 -69.56
CA THR A 671 -43.36 -31.11 -69.17
C THR A 671 -43.50 -32.36 -70.02
N VAL A 672 -44.01 -33.40 -69.39
CA VAL A 672 -44.56 -34.61 -69.99
C VAL A 672 -45.93 -34.85 -69.35
N VAL A 673 -46.90 -35.35 -70.09
CA VAL A 673 -48.29 -35.52 -69.62
C VAL A 673 -48.76 -36.96 -69.74
#